data_AF-A0A814C7A0-F1
#
_entry.id   AF-A0A814C7A0-F1
#
_cell.length_a   1.000
_cell.length_b   1.000
_cell.length_c   1.000
_cell.angle_alpha   90.00
_cell.angle_beta   90.00
_cell.angle_gamma   90.00
#
_symmetry.space_group_name_H-M   'P 1'
#
loop_
_entity.id
_entity.type
_entity.pdbx_description
1 polymer ?
#
loop_
_entity_poly.entity_id
_entity_poly.type
_entity_poly.pdbx_seq_one_letter_code
_entity_poly.pdbx_strand_id
1 'polypeptide(L)'
;MDEIFAHAKNILVIWAPDVKPENLPVFQETIQTKAKQASIAFENVDMLFESHRSSSAFDIILFGLVSKRDTRITIDILNELFRLLRPNGYLITHVEHTKQSQTIDQFKMCGFSSCNPLDTNSSFLIENKNDDVKKLGSLWLCQKPSFDIGYSVPLRNATDSRMGQTSSSSTAAGGKKTWTMEDDDLIDTDELLDENDRKKPDVKKYDCGTTSTGVRKACKNCTCGLAQELEQEEHTAAKQSVKSSCGSCYLGDAFRCAGCPLRGLPPFKPGERVTVPNMSDKSINDEIKFEYIQDNICYGKRVLCYYTNWSGYRPSAGRFSVQDIDPNLCTHIIYSFASVRGNGLGTTEGSDPENYKQIIALKEKNPDLKVMLAVGGWNHGSEPFTRMVATEQSRQEFVENSYNLIKQYGFDGLDLDWEYPADRGSPPEDRQRFTQLVEQLSKKYKPEGLLLSAATPATPWRYDGSYEPEICKHLDFINMMTYDYTGQWETIAGHNSPLTSQKQTVEHMLKKPGCTPDKLNLGMGAYGRTHQLANPSATAIGSPTLGGGAMAGAYTGESGFMSYYEVCQKLKEGWKKEWSDQHKVPYAYSGSNWVGYDDTESIALKAEYVNEMNLGGAMFWTMDLDDFRGEQCGEGKYPLINTAKDIVNGKGPSTKPPITRTTPTMTTHTTYTTTPKPDQTDTAAVYCLYSKEKQIYANVSNDCQSYYECLITPSGKQITVSRKCPTPLIYSEDKKRCMKEKELSDVQIKCSTKLRIPAAPIASTNCWDPSSFVSDSMCRFFTDCSSKSRYECPSDSSFALSLKRCVPKENVQCWY
;
A
#
# COMPACT_ATOMS: atom_id res chain seq x y z
N MET A 1 43.87 10.67 16.89
CA MET A 1 42.92 9.78 17.59
C MET A 1 42.66 10.26 19.01
N ASP A 2 43.65 10.26 19.91
CA ASP A 2 43.43 10.68 21.31
C ASP A 2 42.89 12.13 21.42
N GLU A 3 43.34 13.04 20.55
CA GLU A 3 42.82 14.41 20.46
C GLU A 3 41.35 14.46 20.00
N ILE A 4 40.94 13.57 19.08
CA ILE A 4 39.57 13.47 18.54
C ILE A 4 38.62 12.97 19.64
N PHE A 5 39.01 11.94 20.39
CA PHE A 5 38.23 11.40 21.49
C PHE A 5 38.21 12.32 22.72
N ALA A 6 39.26 13.12 22.95
CA ALA A 6 39.30 14.08 24.06
C ALA A 6 38.26 15.22 23.91
N HIS A 7 37.82 15.51 22.69
CA HIS A 7 36.88 16.61 22.38
C HIS A 7 35.46 16.12 22.09
N ALA A 8 35.24 14.79 22.04
CA ALA A 8 33.95 14.19 21.76
C ALA A 8 33.02 14.23 22.99
N LYS A 9 31.77 14.66 22.78
CA LYS A 9 30.74 14.68 23.83
C LYS A 9 29.77 13.52 23.68
N ASN A 10 29.44 13.14 22.44
CA ASN A 10 28.52 12.05 22.12
C ASN A 10 29.17 11.08 21.14
N ILE A 11 29.29 9.82 21.54
CA ILE A 11 29.86 8.74 20.73
C ILE A 11 28.80 7.66 20.50
N LEU A 12 28.58 7.27 19.25
CA LEU A 12 27.73 6.14 18.90
C LEU A 12 28.58 4.93 18.51
N VAL A 13 28.28 3.79 19.11
CA VAL A 13 28.91 2.50 18.79
C VAL A 13 27.88 1.59 18.16
N ILE A 14 28.12 1.21 16.91
CA ILE A 14 27.24 0.32 16.17
C ILE A 14 27.86 -1.08 16.13
N TRP A 15 27.14 -2.02 16.73
CA TRP A 15 27.57 -3.42 16.85
C TRP A 15 26.78 -4.31 15.89
N ALA A 16 27.44 -5.37 15.43
CA ALA A 16 26.88 -6.30 14.45
C ALA A 16 26.06 -7.42 15.11
N PRO A 17 25.09 -8.04 14.41
CA PRO A 17 24.11 -8.95 15.02
C PRO A 17 24.73 -10.25 15.56
N ASP A 18 25.97 -10.56 15.17
CA ASP A 18 26.76 -11.70 15.63
C ASP A 18 27.42 -11.49 17.01
N VAL A 19 27.31 -10.29 17.58
CA VAL A 19 27.79 -9.99 18.93
C VAL A 19 26.65 -10.13 19.94
N LYS A 20 26.89 -10.80 21.06
CA LYS A 20 25.88 -10.90 22.12
C LYS A 20 25.85 -9.63 22.97
N PRO A 21 24.68 -9.10 23.37
CA PRO A 21 24.57 -7.89 24.20
C PRO A 21 25.35 -7.93 25.51
N GLU A 22 25.53 -9.13 26.09
CA GLU A 22 26.31 -9.37 27.31
C GLU A 22 27.80 -8.98 27.20
N ASN A 23 28.33 -8.87 25.98
CA ASN A 23 29.73 -8.49 25.74
C ASN A 23 29.92 -6.98 25.55
N LEU A 24 28.85 -6.20 25.39
CA LEU A 24 28.89 -4.75 25.14
C LEU A 24 29.45 -3.91 26.31
N PRO A 25 29.20 -4.24 27.60
CA PRO A 25 29.74 -3.48 28.73
C PRO A 25 31.28 -3.40 28.75
N VAL A 26 31.97 -4.43 28.26
CA VAL A 26 33.44 -4.45 28.18
C VAL A 26 33.97 -3.44 27.15
N PHE A 27 33.26 -3.30 26.02
CA PHE A 27 33.58 -2.28 25.02
C PHE A 27 33.30 -0.87 25.54
N GLN A 28 32.21 -0.71 26.30
CA GLN A 28 31.87 0.56 26.95
C GLN A 28 32.98 1.01 27.90
N GLU A 29 33.49 0.13 28.77
CA GLU A 29 34.56 0.45 29.72
C GLU A 29 35.86 0.88 29.00
N THR A 30 36.19 0.21 27.90
CA THR A 30 37.38 0.53 27.10
C THR A 30 37.29 1.91 26.45
N ILE A 31 36.13 2.24 25.86
CA ILE A 31 35.89 3.54 25.23
C ILE A 31 35.83 4.64 26.30
N GLN A 32 35.19 4.39 27.44
CA GLN A 32 35.07 5.33 28.55
C GLN A 32 36.43 5.68 29.18
N THR A 33 37.38 4.74 29.20
CA THR A 33 38.74 4.97 29.69
C THR A 33 39.48 6.01 28.85
N LYS A 34 39.20 6.07 27.54
CA LYS A 34 39.83 7.00 26.60
C LYS A 34 39.03 8.30 26.40
N ALA A 35 37.69 8.22 26.44
CA ALA A 35 36.79 9.35 26.32
C ALA A 35 36.11 9.67 27.67
N LYS A 36 36.91 10.15 28.64
CA LYS A 36 36.51 10.28 30.05
C LYS A 36 35.25 11.13 30.30
N GLN A 37 34.85 12.00 29.37
CA GLN A 37 33.71 12.92 29.49
C GLN A 37 32.61 12.69 28.44
N ALA A 38 32.71 11.65 27.60
CA ALA A 38 31.75 11.40 26.54
C ALA A 38 30.58 10.53 27.00
N SER A 39 29.38 10.83 26.50
CA SER A 39 28.21 9.94 26.53
C SER A 39 28.32 8.91 25.41
N ILE A 40 28.25 7.62 25.76
CA ILE A 40 28.37 6.51 24.80
C ILE A 40 27.00 5.87 24.62
N ALA A 41 26.52 5.84 23.38
CA ALA A 41 25.32 5.10 22.98
C ALA A 41 25.71 3.85 22.20
N PHE A 42 24.99 2.75 22.40
CA PHE A 42 25.13 1.51 21.63
C PHE A 42 23.89 1.27 20.80
N GLU A 43 24.08 0.87 19.54
CA GLU A 43 23.00 0.55 18.62
C GLU A 43 23.35 -0.73 17.84
N ASN A 44 22.36 -1.60 17.65
CA ASN A 44 22.54 -2.72 16.74
C ASN A 44 22.37 -2.24 15.30
N VAL A 45 23.18 -2.75 14.37
CA VAL A 45 23.10 -2.35 12.95
C VAL A 45 21.72 -2.61 12.33
N ASP A 46 21.02 -3.67 12.72
CA ASP A 46 19.69 -4.00 12.19
C ASP A 46 18.61 -3.04 12.73
N MET A 47 18.86 -2.46 13.91
CA MET A 47 17.97 -1.47 14.54
C MET A 47 18.30 -0.03 14.13
N LEU A 48 19.36 0.20 13.35
CA LEU A 48 19.86 1.54 13.03
C LEU A 48 18.79 2.40 12.34
N PHE A 49 18.03 1.81 11.41
CA PHE A 49 16.96 2.47 10.66
C PHE A 49 15.64 2.61 11.44
N GLU A 50 15.46 1.82 12.50
CA GLU A 50 14.29 1.88 13.39
C GLU A 50 14.53 2.80 14.59
N SER A 51 15.81 3.12 14.87
CA SER A 51 16.21 4.02 15.92
C SER A 51 15.82 5.45 15.53
N HIS A 52 14.79 6.01 16.16
CA HIS A 52 14.28 7.37 15.92
C HIS A 52 15.23 8.45 16.47
N ARG A 53 16.54 8.30 16.27
CA ARG A 53 17.56 9.21 16.76
C ARG A 53 17.55 10.50 15.95
N SER A 54 17.65 11.62 16.66
CA SER A 54 17.75 12.95 16.06
C SER A 54 18.96 13.04 15.12
N SER A 55 18.81 13.73 13.99
CA SER A 55 19.91 14.02 13.08
C SER A 55 20.98 14.87 13.77
N SER A 56 22.25 14.73 13.34
CA SER A 56 23.37 15.51 13.88
C SER A 56 23.50 15.43 15.41
N ALA A 57 23.33 14.22 15.96
CA ALA A 57 23.39 13.97 17.40
C ALA A 57 24.80 13.61 17.90
N PHE A 58 25.62 12.97 17.06
CA PHE A 58 26.88 12.35 17.47
C PHE A 58 28.10 13.06 16.89
N ASP A 59 29.16 13.17 17.70
CA ASP A 59 30.44 13.74 17.28
C ASP A 59 31.34 12.67 16.64
N ILE A 60 31.24 11.42 17.12
CA ILE A 60 31.96 10.26 16.59
C ILE A 60 30.99 9.08 16.42
N ILE A 61 31.07 8.39 15.29
CA ILE A 61 30.43 7.08 15.09
C ILE A 61 31.48 6.00 14.85
N LEU A 62 31.37 4.91 15.60
CA LEU A 62 32.20 3.70 15.49
C LEU A 62 31.38 2.61 14.80
N PHE A 63 31.75 2.22 13.59
CA PHE A 63 31.03 1.23 12.79
C PHE A 63 31.93 0.07 12.35
N GLY A 64 31.41 -1.17 12.42
CA GLY A 64 32.16 -2.37 12.02
C GLY A 64 33.34 -2.74 12.92
N LEU A 65 33.43 -2.13 14.11
CA LEU A 65 34.49 -2.34 15.10
C LEU A 65 34.14 -3.41 16.14
N VAL A 66 32.85 -3.71 16.32
CA VAL A 66 32.32 -4.65 17.29
C VAL A 66 31.57 -5.74 16.52
N SER A 67 32.33 -6.67 15.93
CA SER A 67 31.84 -7.74 15.03
C SER A 67 32.88 -8.86 14.88
N LYS A 68 32.42 -10.13 14.71
CA LYS A 68 33.31 -11.26 14.37
C LYS A 68 33.54 -11.38 12.87
N ARG A 69 32.62 -10.84 12.06
CA ARG A 69 32.66 -10.87 10.58
C ARG A 69 32.80 -9.46 10.01
N ASP A 70 33.16 -9.34 8.73
CA ASP A 70 33.09 -8.04 8.05
C ASP A 70 31.63 -7.62 7.91
N THR A 71 31.23 -6.60 8.65
CA THR A 71 29.91 -5.96 8.48
C THR A 71 29.90 -5.29 7.11
N ARG A 72 28.94 -5.68 6.26
CA ARG A 72 28.82 -5.08 4.93
C ARG A 72 28.33 -3.64 5.06
N ILE A 73 29.09 -2.72 4.50
CA ILE A 73 28.69 -1.31 4.40
C ILE A 73 27.84 -1.14 3.14
N THR A 74 26.57 -0.80 3.30
CA THR A 74 25.66 -0.44 2.18
C THR A 74 25.53 1.08 2.09
N ILE A 75 25.05 1.57 0.94
CA ILE A 75 24.80 3.02 0.73
C ILE A 75 23.75 3.53 1.71
N ASP A 76 22.72 2.73 1.99
CA ASP A 76 21.64 3.09 2.93
C ASP A 76 22.18 3.28 4.35
N ILE A 77 23.05 2.37 4.81
CA ILE A 77 23.71 2.50 6.11
C ILE A 77 24.56 3.78 6.12
N LEU A 78 25.32 4.06 5.06
CA LEU A 78 26.15 5.25 5.01
C LEU A 78 25.37 6.56 5.04
N ASN A 79 24.22 6.62 4.37
CA ASN A 79 23.33 7.78 4.42
C ASN A 79 22.81 8.00 5.84
N GLU A 80 22.47 6.93 6.55
CA GLU A 80 21.99 7.01 7.92
C GLU A 80 23.09 7.42 8.90
N LEU A 81 24.31 6.88 8.75
CA LEU A 81 25.47 7.34 9.52
C LEU A 81 25.80 8.82 9.25
N PHE A 82 25.68 9.26 7.99
CA PHE A 82 25.89 10.65 7.60
C PHE A 82 24.83 11.59 8.19
N ARG A 83 23.57 11.12 8.30
CA ARG A 83 22.46 11.85 8.97
C ARG A 83 22.70 12.00 10.47
N LEU A 84 23.21 10.97 11.14
CA LEU A 84 23.43 10.93 12.58
C LEU A 84 24.65 11.75 13.04
N LEU A 85 25.67 11.90 12.19
CA LEU A 85 26.88 12.68 12.46
C LEU A 85 26.62 14.18 12.42
N ARG A 86 27.22 14.91 13.37
CA ARG A 86 27.26 16.39 13.35
C ARG A 86 28.18 16.91 12.24
N PRO A 87 28.01 18.17 11.81
CA PRO A 87 28.99 18.85 10.98
C PRO A 87 30.40 18.78 11.61
N ASN A 88 31.41 18.48 10.80
CA ASN A 88 32.79 18.16 11.22
C ASN A 88 32.95 16.89 12.09
N GLY A 89 31.90 16.08 12.27
CA GLY A 89 31.94 14.82 13.00
C GLY A 89 32.71 13.73 12.25
N TYR A 90 33.14 12.70 12.98
CA TYR A 90 34.03 11.66 12.48
C TYR A 90 33.38 10.27 12.44
N LEU A 91 33.47 9.59 11.29
CA LEU A 91 33.18 8.18 11.12
C LEU A 91 34.49 7.38 11.19
N ILE A 92 34.55 6.40 12.09
CA ILE A 92 35.65 5.45 12.19
C ILE A 92 35.12 4.07 11.82
N THR A 93 35.69 3.47 10.77
CA THR A 93 35.24 2.17 10.25
C THR A 93 36.40 1.30 9.79
N HIS A 94 36.20 -0.01 9.85
CA HIS A 94 37.09 -0.97 9.20
C HIS A 94 36.79 -1.03 7.69
N VAL A 95 37.84 -1.10 6.85
CA VAL A 95 37.72 -1.26 5.40
C VAL A 95 38.59 -2.42 4.93
N GLU A 96 37.98 -3.38 4.23
CA GLU A 96 38.69 -4.55 3.71
C GLU A 96 39.70 -4.14 2.61
N HIS A 97 40.97 -4.57 2.75
CA HIS A 97 42.05 -4.24 1.80
C HIS A 97 41.74 -4.63 0.34
N THR A 98 40.95 -5.68 0.10
CA THR A 98 40.63 -6.19 -1.24
C THR A 98 39.65 -5.30 -2.01
N LYS A 99 38.92 -4.39 -1.33
CA LYS A 99 37.86 -3.54 -1.92
C LYS A 99 38.00 -2.05 -1.57
N GLN A 100 39.18 -1.65 -1.11
CA GLN A 100 39.46 -0.32 -0.57
C GLN A 100 39.03 0.83 -1.51
N SER A 101 39.32 0.77 -2.81
CA SER A 101 38.96 1.85 -3.74
C SER A 101 37.45 2.02 -3.89
N GLN A 102 36.71 0.91 -4.03
CA GLN A 102 35.25 0.92 -4.19
C GLN A 102 34.55 1.46 -2.95
N THR A 103 34.99 1.06 -1.76
CA THR A 103 34.40 1.53 -0.49
C THR A 103 34.68 3.02 -0.24
N ILE A 104 35.87 3.51 -0.61
CA ILE A 104 36.21 4.94 -0.48
C ILE A 104 35.38 5.79 -1.46
N ASP A 105 35.18 5.33 -2.69
CA ASP A 105 34.34 6.02 -3.66
C ASP A 105 32.89 6.08 -3.16
N GLN A 106 32.39 5.04 -2.50
CA GLN A 106 31.09 5.05 -1.84
C GLN A 106 30.99 6.09 -0.71
N PHE A 107 32.03 6.22 0.14
CA PHE A 107 32.05 7.26 1.18
C PHE A 107 32.02 8.67 0.59
N LYS A 108 32.79 8.90 -0.49
CA LYS A 108 32.80 10.19 -1.19
C LYS A 108 31.46 10.50 -1.86
N MET A 109 30.82 9.51 -2.48
CA MET A 109 29.49 9.66 -3.07
C MET A 109 28.41 9.97 -2.02
N CYS A 110 28.55 9.46 -0.79
CA CYS A 110 27.66 9.80 0.33
C CYS A 110 28.00 11.15 1.00
N GLY A 111 29.00 11.88 0.49
CA GLY A 111 29.33 13.22 0.96
C GLY A 111 30.40 13.30 2.06
N PHE A 112 31.04 12.19 2.45
CA PHE A 112 32.14 12.23 3.41
C PHE A 112 33.39 12.87 2.79
N SER A 113 34.01 13.75 3.55
CA SER A 113 35.29 14.42 3.24
C SER A 113 36.45 13.74 3.96
N SER A 114 37.67 13.91 3.43
CA SER A 114 38.92 13.56 4.13
C SER A 114 39.01 12.12 4.68
N CYS A 115 38.57 11.12 3.90
CA CYS A 115 38.72 9.70 4.25
C CYS A 115 40.17 9.22 4.12
N ASN A 116 40.86 9.05 5.25
CA ASN A 116 42.28 8.66 5.30
C ASN A 116 42.48 7.37 6.12
N PRO A 117 43.46 6.52 5.73
CA PRO A 117 43.82 5.36 6.54
C PRO A 117 44.44 5.82 7.86
N LEU A 118 44.16 5.08 8.94
CA LEU A 118 44.76 5.29 10.24
C LEU A 118 46.00 4.42 10.41
N ASP A 119 47.14 5.01 10.75
CA ASP A 119 48.34 4.24 11.10
C ASP A 119 48.14 3.53 12.44
N THR A 120 47.96 2.21 12.38
CA THR A 120 47.62 1.33 13.52
C THR A 120 48.80 1.03 14.46
N ASN A 121 49.88 1.81 14.42
CA ASN A 121 50.99 1.69 15.39
C ASN A 121 50.67 2.31 16.77
N SER A 122 49.45 2.81 16.95
CA SER A 122 48.97 3.35 18.22
C SER A 122 47.97 2.38 18.87
N SER A 123 48.17 2.15 20.16
CA SER A 123 47.48 1.22 21.09
C SER A 123 46.00 1.53 21.32
N PHE A 124 45.25 1.85 20.26
CA PHE A 124 43.81 2.08 20.28
C PHE A 124 43.00 0.84 19.90
N LEU A 125 43.66 -0.25 19.51
CA LEU A 125 42.97 -1.54 19.36
C LEU A 125 42.32 -1.88 20.70
N ILE A 126 40.98 -1.93 20.70
CA ILE A 126 40.19 -2.52 21.77
C ILE A 126 40.53 -4.02 21.74
N GLU A 127 41.70 -4.38 22.24
CA GLU A 127 42.09 -5.78 22.45
C GLU A 127 41.29 -6.29 23.64
N ASN A 128 40.06 -6.71 23.36
CA ASN A 128 39.32 -7.53 24.29
C ASN A 128 39.96 -8.93 24.26
N LYS A 129 40.34 -9.47 25.43
CA LYS A 129 41.02 -10.76 25.58
C LYS A 129 40.14 -11.98 25.26
N ASN A 130 38.88 -11.76 24.90
CA ASN A 130 37.95 -12.81 24.46
C ASN A 130 37.92 -12.87 22.93
N ASP A 131 37.82 -14.09 22.38
CA ASP A 131 37.88 -14.52 20.96
C ASP A 131 36.95 -13.81 19.94
N ASP A 132 36.35 -12.68 20.31
CA ASP A 132 35.31 -11.97 19.56
C ASP A 132 35.82 -10.76 18.77
N VAL A 133 37.13 -10.47 18.77
CA VAL A 133 37.69 -9.28 18.08
C VAL A 133 38.66 -9.67 16.97
N LYS A 134 38.35 -9.22 15.75
CA LYS A 134 39.18 -9.38 14.56
C LYS A 134 40.47 -8.53 14.71
N LYS A 135 41.62 -9.05 14.27
CA LYS A 135 42.86 -8.27 14.17
C LYS A 135 42.66 -7.16 13.12
N LEU A 136 42.33 -5.95 13.57
CA LEU A 136 41.98 -4.80 12.73
C LEU A 136 43.24 -4.19 12.12
N GLY A 137 43.57 -4.62 10.90
CA GLY A 137 44.76 -4.14 10.15
C GLY A 137 44.51 -2.88 9.30
N SER A 138 43.26 -2.42 9.12
CA SER A 138 42.92 -1.32 8.22
C SER A 138 41.72 -0.50 8.71
N LEU A 139 41.99 0.41 9.66
CA LEU A 139 41.01 1.40 10.11
C LEU A 139 41.06 2.64 9.24
N TRP A 140 39.89 3.24 9.02
CA TRP A 140 39.72 4.45 8.23
C TRP A 140 38.97 5.50 9.03
N LEU A 141 39.40 6.75 8.90
CA LEU A 141 38.75 7.92 9.47
C LEU A 141 38.21 8.77 8.33
N CYS A 142 36.89 8.99 8.33
CA CYS A 142 36.17 9.84 7.38
C CYS A 142 35.48 10.98 8.15
N GLN A 143 35.42 12.18 7.57
CA GLN A 143 34.88 13.36 8.23
C GLN A 143 33.65 13.89 7.49
N LYS A 144 32.57 14.18 8.21
CA LYS A 144 31.42 14.92 7.65
C LYS A 144 31.82 16.38 7.41
N PRO A 145 31.51 16.98 6.24
CA PRO A 145 31.77 18.40 5.98
C PRO A 145 31.15 19.33 7.03
N SER A 146 31.53 20.61 7.00
CA SER A 146 31.10 21.63 7.97
C SER A 146 29.64 22.09 7.83
N PHE A 147 28.84 21.42 7.00
CA PHE A 147 27.43 21.74 6.73
C PHE A 147 26.56 20.48 6.81
N ASP A 148 25.26 20.68 7.03
CA ASP A 148 24.28 19.58 7.17
C ASP A 148 23.52 19.29 5.86
N ILE A 149 22.85 18.13 5.79
CA ILE A 149 22.07 17.70 4.62
C ILE A 149 20.95 18.71 4.37
N GLY A 150 20.85 19.24 3.14
CA GLY A 150 19.84 20.24 2.77
C GLY A 150 20.25 21.69 3.05
N TYR A 151 21.47 21.94 3.51
CA TYR A 151 22.00 23.30 3.65
C TYR A 151 22.21 23.92 2.26
N SER A 152 21.41 24.95 1.94
CA SER A 152 21.61 25.76 0.75
C SER A 152 22.47 26.98 1.11
N VAL A 153 23.55 27.18 0.35
CA VAL A 153 24.34 28.40 0.44
C VAL A 153 23.89 29.29 -0.73
N PRO A 154 23.42 30.52 -0.49
CA PRO A 154 23.22 31.46 -1.57
C PRO A 154 24.58 31.69 -2.26
N LEU A 155 24.64 31.45 -3.57
CA LEU A 155 25.82 31.74 -4.37
C LEU A 155 26.09 33.25 -4.27
N ARG A 156 27.14 33.62 -3.53
CA ARG A 156 27.64 35.00 -3.53
C ARG A 156 28.12 35.30 -4.94
N ASN A 157 27.41 36.18 -5.64
CA ASN A 157 27.96 36.85 -6.82
C ASN A 157 29.31 37.46 -6.43
N ALA A 158 30.32 37.24 -7.28
CA ALA A 158 31.70 37.65 -7.06
C ALA A 158 31.90 39.18 -7.19
N THR A 159 31.02 39.98 -6.59
CA THR A 159 31.09 41.45 -6.57
C THR A 159 30.93 42.07 -5.19
N ASP A 160 30.90 41.28 -4.12
CA ASP A 160 30.93 41.83 -2.76
C ASP A 160 32.14 41.34 -1.96
N SER A 161 33.32 41.78 -2.42
CA SER A 161 34.47 41.96 -1.55
C SER A 161 34.89 43.43 -1.61
N ARG A 162 34.44 44.21 -0.62
CA ARG A 162 35.16 45.41 -0.18
C ARG A 162 34.77 45.77 1.25
N MET A 163 35.64 45.42 2.19
CA MET A 163 36.42 46.43 2.92
C MET A 163 37.57 45.76 3.67
N GLY A 164 38.78 46.06 3.23
CA GLY A 164 40.05 45.57 3.76
C GLY A 164 41.19 45.94 2.80
N GLN A 165 41.60 47.21 2.87
CA GLN A 165 42.89 47.81 2.48
C GLN A 165 44.01 46.77 2.12
N THR A 166 44.79 46.85 1.04
CA THR A 166 45.62 47.96 0.51
C THR A 166 46.36 47.52 -0.77
N SER A 167 46.62 48.49 -1.67
CA SER A 167 47.75 48.59 -2.63
C SER A 167 48.11 47.43 -3.57
N SER A 168 47.86 47.58 -4.88
CA SER A 168 48.87 47.98 -5.88
C SER A 168 48.54 47.52 -7.32
N SER A 169 48.80 48.44 -8.25
CA SER A 169 48.93 48.39 -9.71
C SER A 169 48.91 47.02 -10.44
N SER A 170 48.12 46.92 -11.51
CA SER A 170 48.61 47.01 -12.90
C SER A 170 47.52 46.70 -13.95
N THR A 171 47.65 47.40 -15.06
CA THR A 171 46.86 47.37 -16.30
C THR A 171 47.11 46.12 -17.15
N ALA A 172 46.08 45.57 -17.83
CA ALA A 172 46.07 45.41 -19.30
C ALA A 172 44.81 44.67 -19.83
N ALA A 173 44.38 45.16 -20.99
CA ALA A 173 43.26 44.78 -21.84
C ALA A 173 43.28 43.34 -22.43
N GLY A 174 42.10 42.89 -22.90
CA GLY A 174 41.99 41.83 -23.93
C GLY A 174 40.65 41.12 -23.95
N GLY A 175 39.70 41.57 -24.78
CA GLY A 175 38.31 41.10 -24.77
C GLY A 175 37.97 39.89 -25.65
N LYS A 176 36.72 39.41 -25.50
CA LYS A 176 35.82 39.00 -26.60
C LYS A 176 34.38 38.85 -26.08
N LYS A 177 33.47 39.54 -26.77
CA LYS A 177 32.02 39.64 -26.51
C LYS A 177 31.29 38.39 -27.03
N THR A 178 30.25 37.95 -26.32
CA THR A 178 29.09 37.29 -26.92
C THR A 178 27.81 37.74 -26.18
N TRP A 179 27.02 38.55 -26.89
CA TRP A 179 25.59 38.90 -26.79
C TRP A 179 24.83 38.71 -25.46
N THR A 180 24.48 39.83 -24.84
CA THR A 180 23.41 40.02 -23.87
C THR A 180 22.07 40.16 -24.60
N MET A 181 21.05 39.38 -24.20
CA MET A 181 19.65 39.73 -24.41
C MET A 181 19.26 40.65 -23.24
N GLU A 182 18.74 41.82 -23.57
CA GLU A 182 18.17 42.78 -22.64
C GLU A 182 16.77 42.28 -22.25
N ASP A 183 16.54 42.03 -20.97
CA ASP A 183 15.21 41.81 -20.39
C ASP A 183 14.59 43.19 -20.14
N ASP A 184 13.88 43.72 -21.14
CA ASP A 184 12.95 44.82 -20.96
C ASP A 184 11.56 44.27 -20.55
N ASP A 185 11.00 44.92 -19.52
CA ASP A 185 9.59 44.98 -19.12
C ASP A 185 8.98 43.84 -18.28
N LEU A 186 9.44 43.72 -17.02
CA LEU A 186 8.57 43.27 -15.92
C LEU A 186 7.70 44.45 -15.45
N ILE A 187 6.42 44.43 -15.82
CA ILE A 187 5.41 45.41 -15.41
C ILE A 187 5.14 45.27 -13.90
N ASP A 188 5.28 46.36 -13.16
CA ASP A 188 4.95 46.47 -11.73
C ASP A 188 3.43 46.51 -11.55
N THR A 189 2.87 45.52 -10.86
CA THR A 189 1.43 45.35 -10.68
C THR A 189 0.78 46.38 -9.76
N ASP A 190 1.57 47.20 -9.06
CA ASP A 190 1.06 48.21 -8.13
C ASP A 190 0.82 49.59 -8.77
N GLU A 191 1.19 49.80 -10.03
CA GLU A 191 0.95 51.05 -10.78
C GLU A 191 -0.39 51.06 -11.57
N LEU A 192 -1.17 49.98 -11.49
CA LEU A 192 -2.45 49.78 -12.21
C LEU A 192 -3.72 50.12 -11.41
N LEU A 193 -3.59 50.66 -10.20
CA LEU A 193 -4.73 51.06 -9.36
C LEU A 193 -4.79 52.58 -9.24
N ASP A 194 -5.92 53.18 -9.64
CA ASP A 194 -6.13 54.62 -9.50
C ASP A 194 -6.59 55.00 -8.08
N GLU A 195 -6.56 56.30 -7.76
CA GLU A 195 -6.96 56.82 -6.45
C GLU A 195 -8.46 56.66 -6.12
N ASN A 196 -9.28 56.20 -7.08
CA ASN A 196 -10.70 55.95 -6.87
C ASN A 196 -10.95 54.52 -6.41
N ASP A 197 -10.13 53.56 -6.83
CA ASP A 197 -10.20 52.15 -6.42
C ASP A 197 -9.75 51.92 -4.96
N ARG A 198 -9.07 52.90 -4.35
CA ARG A 198 -8.60 52.85 -2.95
C ARG A 198 -9.61 53.36 -1.92
N LYS A 199 -10.81 53.81 -2.32
CA LYS A 199 -11.85 54.31 -1.38
C LYS A 199 -12.79 53.19 -0.95
N LYS A 200 -12.76 52.84 0.35
CA LYS A 200 -13.78 51.99 0.99
C LYS A 200 -15.15 52.68 0.92
N PRO A 201 -16.24 51.97 0.55
CA PRO A 201 -17.58 52.55 0.58
C PRO A 201 -18.05 52.78 2.02
N ASP A 202 -18.69 53.93 2.24
CA ASP A 202 -19.18 54.39 3.54
C ASP A 202 -20.40 53.57 3.99
N VAL A 203 -20.35 53.03 5.21
CA VAL A 203 -21.45 52.26 5.80
C VAL A 203 -22.55 53.22 6.26
N LYS A 204 -23.39 53.66 5.33
CA LYS A 204 -24.70 54.21 5.67
C LYS A 204 -25.75 53.12 5.53
N LYS A 205 -26.38 52.82 6.68
CA LYS A 205 -27.59 52.02 6.85
C LYS A 205 -28.56 52.23 5.68
N TYR A 206 -28.65 51.24 4.81
CA TYR A 206 -29.82 51.07 3.95
C TYR A 206 -30.80 50.16 4.69
N ASP A 207 -31.87 50.79 5.14
CA ASP A 207 -33.03 50.13 5.73
C ASP A 207 -33.82 49.44 4.60
N CYS A 208 -33.67 48.12 4.48
CA CYS A 208 -34.54 47.33 3.61
C CYS A 208 -35.84 47.02 4.36
N GLY A 209 -36.74 48.01 4.33
CA GLY A 209 -38.02 47.98 5.01
C GLY A 209 -38.79 46.67 4.82
N THR A 210 -39.08 46.04 5.95
CA THR A 210 -40.15 45.05 6.09
C THR A 210 -41.48 45.78 6.11
N THR A 211 -42.25 45.71 5.02
CA THR A 211 -43.70 45.44 4.96
C THR A 211 -44.32 45.95 3.65
N SER A 212 -44.82 45.01 2.83
CA SER A 212 -46.12 45.02 2.12
C SER A 212 -46.07 44.23 0.81
N THR A 213 -46.63 43.02 0.87
CA THR A 213 -47.49 42.40 -0.17
C THR A 213 -47.19 42.71 -1.65
N GLY A 214 -46.09 42.17 -2.19
CA GLY A 214 -45.84 42.15 -3.63
C GLY A 214 -44.76 41.13 -4.00
N VAL A 215 -45.13 40.14 -4.83
CA VAL A 215 -44.20 39.14 -5.39
C VAL A 215 -43.13 39.86 -6.22
N ARG A 216 -41.85 39.65 -5.91
CA ARG A 216 -40.72 40.22 -6.67
C ARG A 216 -40.60 39.51 -8.02
N LYS A 217 -40.51 40.28 -9.11
CA LYS A 217 -40.23 39.75 -10.46
C LYS A 217 -38.75 39.91 -10.81
N ALA A 218 -38.19 38.91 -11.48
CA ALA A 218 -36.83 38.95 -12.01
C ALA A 218 -36.69 40.02 -13.12
N CYS A 219 -35.52 40.67 -13.17
CA CYS A 219 -35.20 41.65 -14.21
C CYS A 219 -34.97 40.97 -15.56
N LYS A 220 -35.36 41.64 -16.65
CA LYS A 220 -35.15 41.15 -18.02
C LYS A 220 -33.64 41.16 -18.32
N ASN A 221 -33.06 39.97 -18.58
CA ASN A 221 -31.65 39.69 -18.92
C ASN A 221 -30.65 39.68 -17.74
N CYS A 222 -30.91 38.86 -16.71
CA CYS A 222 -29.97 38.65 -15.60
C CYS A 222 -29.34 37.25 -15.65
N THR A 223 -28.01 37.18 -15.56
CA THR A 223 -27.19 35.94 -15.58
C THR A 223 -26.95 35.32 -14.21
N CYS A 224 -27.56 35.86 -13.14
CA CYS A 224 -27.28 35.48 -11.75
C CYS A 224 -28.07 34.26 -11.21
N GLY A 225 -28.69 33.44 -12.07
CA GLY A 225 -29.32 32.18 -11.66
C GLY A 225 -30.69 32.30 -10.96
N LEU A 226 -31.13 33.49 -10.55
CA LEU A 226 -32.42 33.67 -9.84
C LEU A 226 -33.65 33.34 -10.71
N ALA A 227 -33.55 33.47 -12.04
CA ALA A 227 -34.59 33.03 -12.96
C ALA A 227 -34.72 31.49 -12.98
N GLN A 228 -33.61 30.77 -12.81
CA GLN A 228 -33.59 29.31 -12.74
C GLN A 228 -34.14 28.81 -11.39
N GLU A 229 -33.93 29.55 -10.30
CA GLU A 229 -34.59 29.26 -9.01
C GLU A 229 -36.10 29.43 -9.08
N LEU A 230 -36.60 30.51 -9.70
CA LEU A 230 -38.05 30.73 -9.84
C LEU A 230 -38.71 29.74 -10.82
N GLU A 231 -38.01 29.29 -11.87
CA GLU A 231 -38.49 28.21 -12.75
C GLU A 231 -38.47 26.84 -12.03
N GLN A 232 -37.51 26.59 -11.13
CA GLN A 232 -37.50 25.39 -10.28
C GLN A 232 -38.61 25.42 -9.22
N GLU A 233 -38.99 26.60 -8.72
CA GLU A 233 -40.14 26.78 -7.82
C GLU A 233 -41.49 26.62 -8.54
N GLU A 234 -41.62 27.04 -9.80
CA GLU A 234 -42.84 26.78 -10.60
C GLU A 234 -43.00 25.29 -10.97
N HIS A 235 -41.90 24.56 -11.17
CA HIS A 235 -41.92 23.11 -11.39
C HIS A 235 -42.19 22.29 -10.13
N THR A 236 -42.00 22.85 -8.93
CA THR A 236 -42.37 22.21 -7.65
C THR A 236 -43.78 22.55 -7.18
N ALA A 237 -44.43 23.56 -7.76
CA ALA A 237 -45.81 23.94 -7.46
C ALA A 237 -46.88 23.36 -8.42
N ALA A 238 -46.47 22.71 -9.51
CA ALA A 238 -47.38 21.93 -10.36
C ALA A 238 -47.54 20.51 -9.77
N LYS A 239 -48.70 20.24 -9.15
CA LYS A 239 -49.15 18.88 -8.78
C LYS A 239 -48.97 17.92 -9.96
N GLN A 240 -47.90 17.12 -9.95
CA GLN A 240 -47.76 15.92 -10.76
C GLN A 240 -47.77 14.69 -9.85
N SER A 241 -48.76 13.85 -10.10
CA SER A 241 -48.99 12.55 -9.48
C SER A 241 -47.76 11.65 -9.63
N VAL A 242 -47.28 11.13 -8.49
CA VAL A 242 -46.26 10.06 -8.45
C VAL A 242 -46.79 8.85 -9.22
N LYS A 243 -46.17 8.53 -10.36
CA LYS A 243 -46.29 7.21 -10.99
C LYS A 243 -45.15 6.34 -10.47
N SER A 244 -45.48 5.16 -9.95
CA SER A 244 -44.50 4.12 -9.67
C SER A 244 -43.92 3.57 -10.99
N SER A 245 -42.76 2.93 -10.92
CA SER A 245 -42.03 2.35 -12.06
C SER A 245 -42.78 1.25 -12.84
N CYS A 246 -43.99 0.87 -12.39
CA CYS A 246 -44.97 0.13 -13.19
C CYS A 246 -46.14 1.07 -13.50
N GLY A 247 -46.14 1.65 -14.69
CA GLY A 247 -46.97 2.79 -15.08
C GLY A 247 -48.50 2.61 -15.13
N SER A 248 -49.15 1.89 -14.21
CA SER A 248 -50.63 1.76 -14.15
C SER A 248 -51.23 1.40 -12.77
N CYS A 249 -50.58 1.66 -11.63
CA CYS A 249 -51.14 1.30 -10.32
C CYS A 249 -51.63 2.55 -9.55
N TYR A 250 -52.92 2.86 -9.64
CA TYR A 250 -53.60 3.82 -8.76
C TYR A 250 -54.44 3.04 -7.74
N LEU A 251 -54.16 3.23 -6.44
CA LEU A 251 -54.91 2.68 -5.30
C LEU A 251 -55.20 1.16 -5.37
N GLY A 252 -54.23 0.31 -4.99
CA GLY A 252 -54.56 -1.09 -4.63
C GLY A 252 -53.52 -2.19 -4.82
N ASP A 253 -52.32 -1.93 -5.37
CA ASP A 253 -51.44 -3.02 -5.83
C ASP A 253 -50.27 -3.42 -4.90
N ALA A 254 -50.39 -3.20 -3.57
CA ALA A 254 -49.40 -3.73 -2.63
C ALA A 254 -49.45 -5.26 -2.46
N PHE A 255 -50.42 -5.96 -3.06
CA PHE A 255 -50.73 -7.37 -2.78
C PHE A 255 -50.22 -8.40 -3.80
N ARG A 256 -49.27 -8.04 -4.68
CA ARG A 256 -48.76 -8.95 -5.73
C ARG A 256 -47.30 -9.37 -5.59
N CYS A 257 -46.58 -8.93 -4.56
CA CYS A 257 -45.23 -9.44 -4.28
C CYS A 257 -45.29 -10.87 -3.75
N ALA A 258 -44.42 -11.76 -4.25
CA ALA A 258 -44.43 -13.20 -3.95
C ALA A 258 -44.06 -13.59 -2.50
N GLY A 259 -44.00 -12.62 -1.57
CA GLY A 259 -43.66 -12.85 -0.15
C GLY A 259 -44.50 -12.07 0.86
N CYS A 260 -45.63 -11.46 0.47
CA CYS A 260 -46.44 -10.68 1.43
C CYS A 260 -47.42 -11.58 2.22
N PRO A 261 -47.40 -11.57 3.57
CA PRO A 261 -48.30 -12.36 4.43
C PRO A 261 -49.79 -11.99 4.33
N LEU A 262 -50.11 -10.82 3.76
CA LEU A 262 -51.48 -10.28 3.66
C LEU A 262 -52.09 -10.45 2.26
N ARG A 263 -51.54 -11.38 1.48
CA ARG A 263 -51.99 -11.63 0.11
C ARG A 263 -53.44 -12.12 0.08
N GLY A 264 -54.32 -11.35 -0.57
CA GLY A 264 -55.71 -11.72 -0.83
C GLY A 264 -56.76 -11.05 0.06
N LEU A 265 -56.37 -10.11 0.95
CA LEU A 265 -57.32 -9.34 1.74
C LEU A 265 -57.78 -8.04 1.04
N PRO A 266 -59.01 -7.57 1.30
CA PRO A 266 -59.50 -6.31 0.75
C PRO A 266 -58.71 -5.10 1.33
N PRO A 267 -58.61 -3.99 0.58
CA PRO A 267 -57.85 -2.82 1.02
C PRO A 267 -58.43 -2.18 2.28
N PHE A 268 -57.57 -1.89 3.26
CA PHE A 268 -57.95 -1.23 4.52
C PHE A 268 -58.34 0.23 4.31
N LYS A 269 -59.29 0.71 5.12
CA LYS A 269 -59.70 2.13 5.10
C LYS A 269 -58.74 2.97 5.96
N PRO A 270 -58.47 4.24 5.59
CA PRO A 270 -57.57 5.10 6.37
C PRO A 270 -58.06 5.28 7.81
N GLY A 271 -57.23 4.89 8.80
CA GLY A 271 -57.50 5.06 10.23
C GLY A 271 -57.86 3.78 11.01
N GLU A 272 -57.92 2.63 10.37
CA GLU A 272 -58.26 1.35 11.02
C GLU A 272 -57.02 0.69 11.66
N ARG A 273 -57.01 0.48 12.98
CA ARG A 273 -55.97 -0.30 13.68
C ARG A 273 -56.36 -1.79 13.66
N VAL A 274 -55.58 -2.61 12.97
CA VAL A 274 -55.81 -4.06 12.87
C VAL A 274 -55.17 -4.77 14.07
N THR A 275 -55.98 -5.40 14.91
CA THR A 275 -55.53 -6.39 15.91
C THR A 275 -55.54 -7.78 15.30
N VAL A 276 -54.41 -8.47 15.32
CA VAL A 276 -54.28 -9.86 14.82
C VAL A 276 -54.96 -10.81 15.81
N PRO A 277 -55.88 -11.71 15.40
CA PRO A 277 -56.51 -12.64 16.33
C PRO A 277 -55.57 -13.80 16.66
N ASN A 278 -55.31 -14.00 17.96
CA ASN A 278 -54.74 -15.23 18.51
C ASN A 278 -55.68 -16.41 18.22
N MET A 279 -55.14 -17.50 17.65
CA MET A 279 -55.73 -18.84 17.78
C MET A 279 -54.90 -19.64 18.80
N SER A 280 -55.58 -19.99 19.88
CA SER A 280 -55.13 -20.82 21.00
C SER A 280 -55.37 -22.32 20.76
N ASP A 281 -54.69 -23.13 21.59
CA ASP A 281 -54.72 -24.60 21.80
C ASP A 281 -53.81 -25.44 20.88
N LYS A 282 -52.91 -26.32 21.38
CA LYS A 282 -52.61 -26.81 22.74
C LYS A 282 -51.24 -27.53 22.77
N SER A 283 -50.57 -27.43 23.93
CA SER A 283 -49.52 -28.29 24.53
C SER A 283 -48.16 -28.44 23.82
N ILE A 284 -47.11 -27.80 24.36
CA ILE A 284 -46.14 -28.39 25.31
C ILE A 284 -45.19 -27.28 25.77
N ASN A 285 -44.95 -27.21 27.08
CA ASN A 285 -44.00 -26.32 27.74
C ASN A 285 -42.58 -26.56 27.23
N ASP A 286 -41.86 -25.49 26.88
CA ASP A 286 -40.52 -25.17 27.39
C ASP A 286 -40.10 -23.77 26.88
N GLU A 287 -39.35 -23.04 27.71
CA GLU A 287 -38.89 -21.68 27.49
C GLU A 287 -38.17 -21.49 26.14
N ILE A 288 -38.85 -20.88 25.16
CA ILE A 288 -38.18 -20.30 23.99
C ILE A 288 -38.24 -18.78 24.14
N LYS A 289 -37.07 -18.23 24.44
CA LYS A 289 -36.79 -16.80 24.61
C LYS A 289 -37.24 -15.99 23.38
N PHE A 290 -37.80 -14.83 23.67
CA PHE A 290 -38.10 -13.72 22.76
C PHE A 290 -36.82 -13.15 22.11
N GLU A 291 -36.13 -13.91 21.26
CA GLU A 291 -34.86 -13.49 20.66
C GLU A 291 -34.83 -13.60 19.13
N TYR A 292 -35.95 -13.95 18.47
CA TYR A 292 -35.92 -14.29 17.04
C TYR A 292 -36.92 -13.53 16.13
N ILE A 293 -37.52 -12.44 16.60
CA ILE A 293 -38.44 -11.61 15.78
C ILE A 293 -38.09 -10.12 15.87
N GLN A 294 -36.80 -9.77 15.75
CA GLN A 294 -36.35 -8.38 15.51
C GLN A 294 -35.55 -8.18 14.20
N ASP A 295 -35.20 -9.23 13.45
CA ASP A 295 -34.21 -9.10 12.37
C ASP A 295 -34.77 -8.97 10.94
N ASN A 296 -35.97 -8.44 10.75
CA ASN A 296 -36.47 -8.12 9.40
C ASN A 296 -37.11 -6.73 9.31
N ILE A 297 -36.49 -5.74 9.95
CA ILE A 297 -36.54 -4.38 9.45
C ILE A 297 -35.45 -4.30 8.38
N CYS A 298 -35.79 -4.00 7.13
CA CYS A 298 -34.82 -3.72 6.07
C CYS A 298 -33.99 -2.47 6.44
N TYR A 299 -32.96 -2.63 7.27
CA TYR A 299 -31.89 -1.65 7.37
C TYR A 299 -31.15 -1.65 6.02
N GLY A 300 -30.97 -0.48 5.42
CA GLY A 300 -30.21 -0.33 4.18
C GLY A 300 -28.78 -0.87 4.33
N LYS A 301 -28.15 -1.24 3.21
CA LYS A 301 -26.75 -1.71 3.24
C LYS A 301 -25.82 -0.61 3.75
N ARG A 302 -24.75 -1.00 4.44
CA ARG A 302 -23.77 -0.06 4.98
C ARG A 302 -22.90 0.51 3.86
N VAL A 303 -22.59 1.80 3.96
CA VAL A 303 -21.53 2.46 3.19
C VAL A 303 -20.59 3.05 4.23
N LEU A 304 -19.45 2.39 4.44
CA LEU A 304 -18.46 2.78 5.44
C LEU A 304 -17.31 3.52 4.76
N CYS A 305 -16.94 4.67 5.28
CA CYS A 305 -15.90 5.50 4.69
C CYS A 305 -14.85 5.84 5.74
N TYR A 306 -13.62 5.39 5.52
CA TYR A 306 -12.49 5.78 6.34
C TYR A 306 -12.07 7.21 6.02
N TYR A 307 -11.92 8.03 7.06
CA TYR A 307 -11.35 9.37 7.04
C TYR A 307 -9.96 9.32 7.65
N THR A 308 -8.94 9.76 6.91
CA THR A 308 -7.56 9.76 7.43
C THR A 308 -7.15 11.12 7.98
N ASN A 309 -6.69 11.17 9.23
CA ASN A 309 -6.33 12.43 9.91
C ASN A 309 -5.10 13.12 9.30
N TRP A 310 -4.25 12.38 8.58
CA TRP A 310 -3.10 12.94 7.86
C TRP A 310 -3.44 13.55 6.48
N SER A 311 -4.65 13.33 5.96
CA SER A 311 -5.06 13.88 4.66
C SER A 311 -5.08 15.42 4.62
N GLY A 312 -5.17 16.07 5.78
CA GLY A 312 -5.04 17.51 5.95
C GLY A 312 -3.65 18.08 5.64
N TYR A 313 -2.62 17.22 5.59
CA TYR A 313 -1.24 17.61 5.29
C TYR A 313 -0.87 17.47 3.81
N ARG A 314 -1.75 16.89 2.98
CA ARG A 314 -1.48 16.77 1.54
C ARG A 314 -1.38 18.15 0.89
N PRO A 315 -0.51 18.33 -0.12
CA PRO A 315 -0.36 19.61 -0.79
C PRO A 315 -1.59 19.95 -1.63
N SER A 316 -1.82 21.25 -1.82
CA SER A 316 -2.71 21.80 -2.86
C SER A 316 -4.07 21.09 -2.95
N ALA A 317 -4.46 20.61 -4.14
CA ALA A 317 -5.76 19.98 -4.39
C ALA A 317 -5.99 18.67 -3.62
N GLY A 318 -4.92 18.01 -3.17
CA GLY A 318 -5.01 16.78 -2.38
C GLY A 318 -5.35 17.02 -0.90
N ARG A 319 -5.32 18.27 -0.43
CA ARG A 319 -5.67 18.60 0.97
C ARG A 319 -7.14 18.29 1.24
N PHE A 320 -7.38 17.47 2.26
CA PHE A 320 -8.69 17.03 2.70
C PHE A 320 -8.88 17.27 4.20
N SER A 321 -10.06 17.70 4.60
CA SER A 321 -10.40 18.01 5.99
C SER A 321 -11.84 17.63 6.31
N VAL A 322 -12.21 17.66 7.59
CA VAL A 322 -13.59 17.38 8.01
C VAL A 322 -14.61 18.29 7.32
N GLN A 323 -14.21 19.51 6.94
CA GLN A 323 -15.07 20.46 6.23
C GLN A 323 -15.41 20.05 4.80
N ASP A 324 -14.59 19.19 4.17
CA ASP A 324 -14.83 18.70 2.81
C ASP A 324 -15.85 17.55 2.79
N ILE A 325 -16.16 16.94 3.95
CA ILE A 325 -17.03 15.77 4.07
C ILE A 325 -18.51 16.16 3.85
N ASP A 326 -19.18 15.47 2.91
CA ASP A 326 -20.64 15.43 2.83
C ASP A 326 -21.20 14.45 3.88
N PRO A 327 -21.95 14.93 4.90
CA PRO A 327 -22.52 14.09 5.96
C PRO A 327 -23.51 13.02 5.46
N ASN A 328 -24.02 13.16 4.24
CA ASN A 328 -24.97 12.20 3.64
C ASN A 328 -24.29 11.21 2.71
N LEU A 329 -22.97 11.29 2.49
CA LEU A 329 -22.26 10.41 1.58
C LEU A 329 -22.25 8.96 2.08
N CYS A 330 -21.96 8.76 3.36
CA CYS A 330 -21.73 7.45 3.96
C CYS A 330 -22.70 7.21 5.12
N THR A 331 -23.03 5.95 5.40
CA THR A 331 -23.81 5.62 6.61
C THR A 331 -22.93 5.58 7.86
N HIS A 332 -21.65 5.21 7.68
CA HIS A 332 -20.64 5.21 8.74
C HIS A 332 -19.40 5.96 8.27
N ILE A 333 -18.87 6.83 9.12
CA ILE A 333 -17.53 7.40 8.97
C ILE A 333 -16.63 6.81 10.04
N ILE A 334 -15.47 6.30 9.65
CA ILE A 334 -14.49 5.73 10.56
C ILE A 334 -13.27 6.67 10.59
N TYR A 335 -12.99 7.28 11.74
CA TYR A 335 -11.83 8.16 11.92
C TYR A 335 -10.56 7.33 12.10
N SER A 336 -9.61 7.50 11.19
CA SER A 336 -8.29 6.87 11.19
C SER A 336 -7.20 7.89 11.52
N PHE A 337 -6.41 7.75 12.59
CA PHE A 337 -6.46 6.70 13.61
C PHE A 337 -6.21 7.24 15.02
N ALA A 338 -6.75 6.53 16.00
CA ALA A 338 -6.22 6.49 17.36
C ALA A 338 -5.09 5.46 17.47
N SER A 339 -4.39 5.48 18.61
CA SER A 339 -3.27 4.59 18.92
C SER A 339 -3.48 3.87 20.24
N VAL A 340 -2.82 2.72 20.41
CA VAL A 340 -2.66 2.06 21.71
C VAL A 340 -1.49 2.73 22.44
N ARG A 341 -1.79 3.47 23.52
CA ARG A 341 -0.78 4.12 24.36
C ARG A 341 -0.78 3.49 25.75
N GLY A 342 0.33 2.84 26.11
CA GLY A 342 0.35 1.96 27.28
C GLY A 342 -0.65 0.83 27.08
N ASN A 343 -1.61 0.70 28.00
CA ASN A 343 -2.73 -0.23 27.88
C ASN A 343 -4.04 0.46 27.45
N GLY A 344 -4.02 1.74 27.07
CA GLY A 344 -5.22 2.51 26.75
C GLY A 344 -5.32 2.94 25.30
N LEU A 345 -6.47 3.46 24.92
CA LEU A 345 -6.71 4.19 23.69
C LEU A 345 -6.23 5.65 23.84
N GLY A 346 -5.37 6.09 22.93
CA GLY A 346 -4.79 7.42 22.91
C GLY A 346 -4.82 8.07 21.54
N THR A 347 -4.62 9.38 21.49
CA THR A 347 -4.54 10.12 20.23
C THR A 347 -3.24 9.82 19.48
N THR A 348 -3.23 9.92 18.16
CA THR A 348 -1.99 9.91 17.38
C THR A 348 -1.36 11.29 17.35
N GLU A 349 -2.19 12.34 17.28
CA GLU A 349 -1.77 13.74 17.20
C GLU A 349 -2.35 14.61 18.33
N GLY A 350 -1.77 15.79 18.54
CA GLY A 350 -2.29 16.78 19.51
C GLY A 350 -3.57 17.48 19.02
N SER A 351 -3.82 17.46 17.70
CA SER A 351 -5.00 18.00 17.01
C SER A 351 -6.23 17.08 17.09
N ASP A 352 -6.03 15.78 17.34
CA ASP A 352 -7.10 14.77 17.33
C ASP A 352 -8.31 15.12 18.21
N PRO A 353 -8.17 15.60 19.47
CA PRO A 353 -9.33 15.94 20.29
C PRO A 353 -10.27 16.97 19.65
N GLU A 354 -9.72 17.89 18.87
CA GLU A 354 -10.50 18.91 18.17
C GLU A 354 -11.10 18.33 16.88
N ASN A 355 -10.32 17.54 16.13
CA ASN A 355 -10.81 16.84 14.95
C ASN A 355 -11.94 15.86 15.29
N TYR A 356 -11.88 15.18 16.44
CA TYR A 356 -12.94 14.32 16.96
C TYR A 356 -14.24 15.10 17.14
N LYS A 357 -14.19 16.28 17.76
CA LYS A 357 -15.41 17.10 17.92
C LYS A 357 -15.97 17.53 16.57
N GLN A 358 -15.10 17.93 15.64
CA GLN A 358 -15.53 18.38 14.30
C GLN A 358 -16.21 17.25 13.52
N ILE A 359 -15.63 16.04 13.53
CA ILE A 359 -16.21 14.91 12.78
C ILE A 359 -17.50 14.40 13.42
N ILE A 360 -17.59 14.43 14.76
CA ILE A 360 -18.82 14.08 15.49
C ILE A 360 -19.93 15.11 15.22
N ALA A 361 -19.60 16.39 15.08
CA ALA A 361 -20.56 17.44 14.75
C ALA A 361 -21.22 17.26 13.37
N LEU A 362 -20.69 16.42 12.48
CA LEU A 362 -21.37 16.05 11.24
C LEU A 362 -22.72 15.37 11.49
N LYS A 363 -22.89 14.71 12.64
CA LYS A 363 -24.17 14.11 13.06
C LYS A 363 -25.27 15.14 13.32
N GLU A 364 -24.92 16.40 13.56
CA GLU A 364 -25.90 17.49 13.67
C GLU A 364 -26.57 17.79 12.31
N LYS A 365 -25.85 17.54 11.21
CA LYS A 365 -26.36 17.69 9.84
C LYS A 365 -27.07 16.43 9.34
N ASN A 366 -26.61 15.25 9.77
CA ASN A 366 -27.23 13.97 9.47
C ASN A 366 -27.32 13.11 10.76
N PRO A 367 -28.44 13.13 11.48
CA PRO A 367 -28.61 12.38 12.74
C PRO A 367 -28.51 10.85 12.60
N ASP A 368 -28.70 10.31 11.39
CA ASP A 368 -28.61 8.87 11.11
C ASP A 368 -27.15 8.41 10.91
N LEU A 369 -26.23 9.35 10.66
CA LEU A 369 -24.81 9.07 10.48
C LEU A 369 -24.21 8.46 11.75
N LYS A 370 -23.45 7.37 11.57
CA LYS A 370 -22.61 6.79 12.63
C LYS A 370 -21.16 7.21 12.44
N VAL A 371 -20.51 7.60 13.51
CA VAL A 371 -19.11 7.99 13.50
C VAL A 371 -18.34 7.13 14.50
N MET A 372 -17.40 6.34 14.01
CA MET A 372 -16.59 5.41 14.78
C MET A 372 -15.12 5.85 14.81
N LEU A 373 -14.38 5.37 15.80
CA LEU A 373 -12.94 5.61 15.91
C LEU A 373 -12.18 4.33 15.61
N ALA A 374 -11.24 4.36 14.66
CA ALA A 374 -10.35 3.23 14.40
C ALA A 374 -9.07 3.35 15.22
N VAL A 375 -8.55 2.23 15.72
CA VAL A 375 -7.28 2.13 16.43
C VAL A 375 -6.34 1.16 15.73
N GLY A 376 -5.11 1.61 15.46
CA GLY A 376 -4.08 0.79 14.82
C GLY A 376 -3.65 1.33 13.47
N GLY A 377 -3.77 0.50 12.43
CA GLY A 377 -3.27 0.73 11.08
C GLY A 377 -1.81 0.30 10.87
N TRP A 378 -1.40 0.21 9.61
CA TRP A 378 -0.08 -0.28 9.20
C TRP A 378 1.12 0.30 9.97
N ASN A 379 1.16 1.63 10.14
CA ASN A 379 2.25 2.38 10.78
C ASN A 379 2.27 2.28 12.31
N HIS A 380 1.16 1.86 12.94
CA HIS A 380 1.12 1.65 14.38
C HIS A 380 1.92 0.42 14.80
N GLY A 381 1.99 -0.58 13.90
CA GLY A 381 2.68 -1.84 14.16
C GLY A 381 1.95 -2.73 15.19
N SER A 382 2.52 -3.92 15.40
CA SER A 382 1.93 -4.95 16.26
C SER A 382 2.33 -4.84 17.74
N GLU A 383 3.50 -4.29 18.04
CA GLU A 383 4.09 -4.37 19.38
C GLU A 383 3.22 -3.71 20.48
N PRO A 384 2.62 -2.51 20.27
CA PRO A 384 1.74 -1.94 21.29
C PRO A 384 0.48 -2.77 21.54
N PHE A 385 -0.08 -3.40 20.51
CA PHE A 385 -1.20 -4.33 20.67
C PHE A 385 -0.78 -5.57 21.45
N THR A 386 0.35 -6.19 21.10
CA THR A 386 0.89 -7.36 21.81
C THR A 386 1.03 -7.10 23.30
N ARG A 387 1.58 -5.95 23.71
CA ARG A 387 1.66 -5.58 25.13
C ARG A 387 0.29 -5.43 25.77
N MET A 388 -0.63 -4.73 25.11
CA MET A 388 -1.97 -4.47 25.65
C MET A 388 -2.77 -5.76 25.81
N VAL A 389 -2.69 -6.71 24.88
CA VAL A 389 -3.44 -7.97 24.95
C VAL A 389 -2.79 -9.06 25.80
N ALA A 390 -1.56 -8.85 26.27
CA ALA A 390 -0.75 -9.87 26.95
C ALA A 390 -1.41 -10.46 28.22
N THR A 391 -2.16 -9.65 28.97
CA THR A 391 -2.80 -10.05 30.23
C THR A 391 -4.28 -9.68 30.26
N GLU A 392 -5.05 -10.38 31.09
CA GLU A 392 -6.46 -10.04 31.32
C GLU A 392 -6.62 -8.62 31.87
N GLN A 393 -5.74 -8.23 32.80
CA GLN A 393 -5.79 -6.90 33.41
C GLN A 393 -5.53 -5.80 32.38
N SER A 394 -4.51 -5.95 31.53
CA SER A 394 -4.18 -4.94 30.51
C SER A 394 -5.27 -4.82 29.44
N ARG A 395 -5.95 -5.93 29.10
CA ARG A 395 -7.15 -5.89 28.24
C ARG A 395 -8.31 -5.16 28.91
N GLN A 396 -8.58 -5.42 30.18
CA GLN A 396 -9.65 -4.72 30.92
C GLN A 396 -9.37 -3.22 31.05
N GLU A 397 -8.11 -2.83 31.28
CA GLU A 397 -7.68 -1.43 31.25
C GLU A 397 -7.97 -0.78 29.90
N PHE A 398 -7.68 -1.48 28.79
CA PHE A 398 -8.01 -1.02 27.44
C PHE A 398 -9.51 -0.89 27.21
N VAL A 399 -10.29 -1.90 27.61
CA VAL A 399 -11.75 -1.93 27.45
C VAL A 399 -12.40 -0.75 28.20
N GLU A 400 -12.01 -0.49 29.43
CA GLU A 400 -12.57 0.63 30.20
C GLU A 400 -12.07 1.98 29.69
N ASN A 401 -10.80 2.10 29.34
CA ASN A 401 -10.26 3.35 28.80
C ASN A 401 -10.90 3.71 27.45
N SER A 402 -11.01 2.74 26.53
CA SER A 402 -11.64 2.94 25.22
C SER A 402 -13.11 3.29 25.37
N TYR A 403 -13.86 2.58 26.22
CA TYR A 403 -15.27 2.90 26.52
C TYR A 403 -15.44 4.35 27.00
N ASN A 404 -14.62 4.78 27.95
CA ASN A 404 -14.68 6.14 28.47
C ASN A 404 -14.39 7.19 27.40
N LEU A 405 -13.39 6.97 26.54
CA LEU A 405 -13.04 7.89 25.45
C LEU A 405 -14.16 7.96 24.40
N ILE A 406 -14.67 6.80 23.97
CA ILE A 406 -15.78 6.71 23.01
C ILE A 406 -16.99 7.48 23.52
N LYS A 407 -17.39 7.26 24.78
CA LYS A 407 -18.52 8.00 25.39
C LYS A 407 -18.22 9.48 25.61
N GLN A 408 -16.98 9.84 25.98
CA GLN A 408 -16.58 11.23 26.22
C GLN A 408 -16.73 12.10 24.97
N TYR A 409 -16.29 11.60 23.80
CA TYR A 409 -16.37 12.35 22.54
C TYR A 409 -17.68 12.09 21.78
N GLY A 410 -18.46 11.07 22.16
CA GLY A 410 -19.73 10.75 21.53
C GLY A 410 -19.61 9.92 20.25
N PHE A 411 -18.54 9.14 20.12
CA PHE A 411 -18.40 8.14 19.04
C PHE A 411 -19.46 7.04 19.20
N ASP A 412 -19.91 6.50 18.07
CA ASP A 412 -20.91 5.43 18.01
C ASP A 412 -20.27 4.03 18.10
N GLY A 413 -18.94 3.93 18.10
CA GLY A 413 -18.25 2.65 18.18
C GLY A 413 -16.74 2.71 17.97
N LEU A 414 -16.11 1.54 18.07
CA LEU A 414 -14.66 1.33 17.89
C LEU A 414 -14.41 0.33 16.74
N ASP A 415 -13.40 0.63 15.93
CA ASP A 415 -12.92 -0.24 14.86
C ASP A 415 -11.48 -0.69 15.16
N LEU A 416 -11.24 -2.01 15.13
CA LEU A 416 -9.96 -2.61 15.50
C LEU A 416 -9.13 -2.93 14.25
N ASP A 417 -8.06 -2.16 14.04
CA ASP A 417 -7.20 -2.25 12.86
C ASP A 417 -5.79 -2.71 13.26
N TRP A 418 -5.71 -3.83 13.97
CA TRP A 418 -4.41 -4.46 14.26
C TRP A 418 -3.91 -5.20 13.03
N GLU A 419 -2.78 -4.74 12.48
CA GLU A 419 -2.12 -5.33 11.31
C GLU A 419 -0.75 -5.98 11.65
N TYR A 420 -0.67 -7.25 12.04
CA TYR A 420 -1.78 -8.18 12.32
C TYR A 420 -1.46 -9.02 13.57
N PRO A 421 -2.47 -9.50 14.31
CA PRO A 421 -2.23 -10.48 15.36
C PRO A 421 -1.49 -11.70 14.79
N ALA A 422 -0.52 -12.24 15.51
CA ALA A 422 0.33 -13.36 15.07
C ALA A 422 1.14 -13.14 13.77
N ASP A 423 1.27 -11.90 13.28
CA ASP A 423 2.11 -11.51 12.13
C ASP A 423 2.87 -10.20 12.45
N ARG A 424 3.85 -9.83 11.61
CA ARG A 424 4.61 -8.57 11.72
C ARG A 424 5.20 -8.32 13.11
N GLY A 425 5.77 -9.37 13.71
CA GLY A 425 6.38 -9.31 15.05
C GLY A 425 5.43 -9.62 16.21
N SER A 426 4.12 -9.78 15.97
CA SER A 426 3.18 -10.31 16.96
C SER A 426 3.36 -11.82 17.13
N PRO A 427 3.46 -12.35 18.36
CA PRO A 427 3.63 -13.78 18.60
C PRO A 427 2.33 -14.59 18.35
N PRO A 428 2.41 -15.91 18.08
CA PRO A 428 1.24 -16.72 17.71
C PRO A 428 0.09 -16.72 18.72
N GLU A 429 0.37 -16.55 20.02
CA GLU A 429 -0.64 -16.51 21.08
C GLU A 429 -1.59 -15.31 20.94
N ASP A 430 -1.15 -14.26 20.26
CA ASP A 430 -1.95 -13.05 20.06
C ASP A 430 -3.17 -13.29 19.18
N ARG A 431 -3.18 -14.35 18.37
CA ARG A 431 -4.38 -14.82 17.67
C ARG A 431 -5.55 -15.07 18.65
N GLN A 432 -5.28 -15.78 19.75
CA GLN A 432 -6.28 -16.07 20.77
C GLN A 432 -6.55 -14.87 21.67
N ARG A 433 -5.50 -14.10 22.01
CA ARG A 433 -5.66 -12.90 22.86
C ARG A 433 -6.47 -11.81 22.15
N PHE A 434 -6.39 -11.72 20.83
CA PHE A 434 -7.26 -10.84 20.05
C PHE A 434 -8.73 -11.26 20.19
N THR A 435 -9.05 -12.55 20.10
CA THR A 435 -10.41 -13.05 20.36
C THR A 435 -10.90 -12.67 21.76
N GLN A 436 -10.05 -12.81 22.78
CA GLN A 436 -10.38 -12.44 24.15
C GLN A 436 -10.64 -10.93 24.29
N LEU A 437 -9.85 -10.09 23.63
CA LEU A 437 -10.07 -8.64 23.58
C LEU A 437 -11.42 -8.31 22.94
N VAL A 438 -11.71 -8.89 21.77
CA VAL A 438 -12.96 -8.65 21.03
C VAL A 438 -14.17 -9.10 21.85
N GLU A 439 -14.09 -10.24 22.55
CA GLU A 439 -15.14 -10.70 23.45
C GLU A 439 -15.38 -9.71 24.60
N GLN A 440 -14.32 -9.21 25.25
CA GLN A 440 -14.43 -8.25 26.36
C GLN A 440 -15.00 -6.91 25.92
N LEU A 441 -14.54 -6.38 24.78
CA LEU A 441 -15.10 -5.17 24.17
C LEU A 441 -16.57 -5.37 23.84
N SER A 442 -16.94 -6.49 23.20
CA SER A 442 -18.33 -6.81 22.88
C SER A 442 -19.22 -6.87 24.14
N LYS A 443 -18.73 -7.45 25.24
CA LYS A 443 -19.48 -7.50 26.51
C LYS A 443 -19.73 -6.12 27.10
N LYS A 444 -18.78 -5.18 26.93
CA LYS A 444 -18.90 -3.81 27.40
C LYS A 444 -19.75 -2.92 26.48
N TYR A 445 -19.63 -3.10 25.16
CA TYR A 445 -20.17 -2.17 24.16
C TYR A 445 -21.63 -2.48 23.78
N LYS A 446 -21.99 -3.77 23.63
CA LYS A 446 -23.33 -4.16 23.18
C LYS A 446 -24.47 -3.65 24.09
N PRO A 447 -24.39 -3.73 25.44
CA PRO A 447 -25.44 -3.21 26.31
C PRO A 447 -25.64 -1.69 26.20
N GLU A 448 -24.61 -0.97 25.77
CA GLU A 448 -24.60 0.48 25.59
C GLU A 448 -25.01 0.92 24.17
N GLY A 449 -25.27 -0.05 23.28
CA GLY A 449 -25.58 0.21 21.87
C GLY A 449 -24.40 0.74 21.06
N LEU A 450 -23.16 0.56 21.54
CA LEU A 450 -21.95 0.94 20.81
C LEU A 450 -21.55 -0.15 19.82
N LEU A 451 -21.14 0.26 18.62
CA LEU A 451 -20.70 -0.62 17.55
C LEU A 451 -19.25 -1.08 17.77
N LEU A 452 -18.97 -2.32 17.39
CA LEU A 452 -17.63 -2.89 17.37
C LEU A 452 -17.36 -3.57 16.02
N SER A 453 -16.32 -3.11 15.34
CA SER A 453 -15.85 -3.69 14.08
C SER A 453 -14.36 -3.95 14.09
N ALA A 454 -13.88 -4.63 13.04
CA ALA A 454 -12.45 -4.83 12.81
C ALA A 454 -12.15 -4.81 11.31
N ALA A 455 -11.02 -4.20 10.93
CA ALA A 455 -10.45 -4.36 9.60
C ALA A 455 -9.63 -5.65 9.52
N THR A 456 -9.96 -6.53 8.56
CA THR A 456 -9.31 -7.84 8.40
C THR A 456 -8.60 -7.95 7.04
N PRO A 457 -7.49 -8.68 6.94
CA PRO A 457 -6.71 -8.79 5.71
C PRO A 457 -7.48 -9.47 4.57
N ALA A 458 -7.13 -9.13 3.33
CA ALA A 458 -7.67 -9.77 2.13
C ALA A 458 -7.28 -11.25 1.99
N THR A 459 -6.07 -11.63 2.42
CA THR A 459 -5.47 -12.92 2.06
C THR A 459 -5.90 -14.04 3.02
N PRO A 460 -6.43 -15.17 2.52
CA PRO A 460 -6.90 -16.28 3.35
C PRO A 460 -5.87 -16.81 4.35
N TRP A 461 -4.60 -16.95 3.93
CA TRP A 461 -3.54 -17.48 4.79
C TRP A 461 -3.24 -16.54 5.96
N ARG A 462 -3.25 -15.22 5.74
CA ARG A 462 -3.02 -14.23 6.79
C ARG A 462 -4.23 -14.17 7.72
N TYR A 463 -5.44 -14.20 7.17
CA TYR A 463 -6.66 -14.26 7.98
C TYR A 463 -6.63 -15.48 8.92
N ASP A 464 -6.33 -16.67 8.41
CA ASP A 464 -6.33 -17.91 9.20
C ASP A 464 -5.21 -17.95 10.24
N GLY A 465 -4.07 -17.30 9.96
CA GLY A 465 -2.97 -17.13 10.89
C GLY A 465 -3.28 -16.13 12.02
N SER A 466 -4.05 -15.08 11.73
CA SER A 466 -4.27 -13.95 12.64
C SER A 466 -5.57 -14.03 13.46
N TYR A 467 -6.60 -14.71 12.99
CA TYR A 467 -7.94 -14.64 13.59
C TYR A 467 -8.54 -16.01 13.90
N GLU A 468 -9.31 -16.09 14.98
CA GLU A 468 -10.21 -17.21 15.24
C GLU A 468 -11.61 -16.90 14.70
N PRO A 469 -12.35 -17.87 14.14
CA PRO A 469 -13.71 -17.63 13.64
C PRO A 469 -14.67 -17.02 14.68
N GLU A 470 -14.39 -17.23 15.97
CA GLU A 470 -15.20 -16.74 17.09
C GLU A 470 -15.38 -15.21 17.08
N ILE A 471 -14.43 -14.45 16.52
CA ILE A 471 -14.54 -12.98 16.45
C ILE A 471 -15.82 -12.54 15.72
N CYS A 472 -16.29 -13.30 14.73
CA CYS A 472 -17.49 -12.96 13.95
C CYS A 472 -18.77 -12.94 14.78
N LYS A 473 -18.81 -13.65 15.92
CA LYS A 473 -19.97 -13.61 16.84
C LYS A 473 -20.00 -12.33 17.68
N HIS A 474 -18.82 -11.79 17.99
CA HIS A 474 -18.66 -10.66 18.89
C HIS A 474 -18.70 -9.32 18.16
N LEU A 475 -18.17 -9.27 16.94
CA LEU A 475 -18.22 -8.08 16.07
C LEU A 475 -19.62 -7.86 15.48
N ASP A 476 -20.00 -6.59 15.34
CA ASP A 476 -21.22 -6.18 14.64
C ASP A 476 -21.06 -6.30 13.13
N PHE A 477 -19.87 -5.97 12.61
CA PHE A 477 -19.48 -6.19 11.22
C PHE A 477 -17.95 -6.23 11.06
N ILE A 478 -17.51 -6.73 9.91
CA ILE A 478 -16.11 -6.90 9.54
C ILE A 478 -15.83 -6.12 8.26
N ASN A 479 -14.82 -5.27 8.30
CA ASN A 479 -14.35 -4.49 7.17
C ASN A 479 -13.23 -5.27 6.48
N MET A 480 -13.57 -6.04 5.44
CA MET A 480 -12.56 -6.82 4.72
C MET A 480 -11.72 -5.87 3.86
N MET A 481 -10.41 -5.76 4.14
CA MET A 481 -9.48 -4.93 3.39
C MET A 481 -9.14 -5.57 2.04
N THR A 482 -10.15 -5.78 1.19
CA THR A 482 -10.08 -6.48 -0.11
C THR A 482 -9.43 -5.62 -1.20
N TYR A 483 -8.28 -5.06 -0.89
CA TYR A 483 -7.34 -4.31 -1.71
C TYR A 483 -5.92 -4.70 -1.27
N ASP A 484 -4.88 -4.13 -1.88
CA ASP A 484 -3.48 -4.50 -1.66
C ASP A 484 -3.16 -5.97 -1.94
N TYR A 485 -3.87 -6.60 -2.89
CA TYR A 485 -3.52 -7.96 -3.34
C TYR A 485 -2.17 -8.00 -4.05
N THR A 486 -1.79 -6.89 -4.70
CA THR A 486 -0.52 -6.74 -5.38
C THR A 486 -0.06 -5.30 -5.29
N GLY A 487 1.26 -5.09 -5.23
CA GLY A 487 1.87 -3.77 -5.23
C GLY A 487 3.35 -3.85 -5.56
N GLN A 488 4.07 -2.74 -5.36
CA GLN A 488 5.48 -2.61 -5.76
C GLN A 488 6.43 -3.65 -5.13
N TRP A 489 6.02 -4.34 -4.07
CA TRP A 489 6.77 -5.44 -3.45
C TRP A 489 6.82 -6.71 -4.31
N GLU A 490 6.01 -6.80 -5.36
CA GLU A 490 6.01 -7.91 -6.32
C GLU A 490 6.89 -7.64 -7.55
N THR A 491 7.37 -8.71 -8.17
CA THR A 491 8.16 -8.68 -9.42
C THR A 491 7.30 -8.73 -10.69
N ILE A 492 5.98 -8.64 -10.53
CA ILE A 492 5.00 -8.57 -11.60
C ILE A 492 4.03 -7.40 -11.38
N ALA A 493 3.51 -6.84 -12.46
CA ALA A 493 2.50 -5.79 -12.43
C ALA A 493 1.15 -6.45 -12.15
N GLY A 494 0.62 -6.27 -10.95
CA GLY A 494 -0.67 -6.81 -10.55
C GLY A 494 -1.63 -5.71 -10.17
N HIS A 495 -2.92 -6.03 -10.24
CA HIS A 495 -3.96 -5.07 -9.90
C HIS A 495 -4.09 -4.94 -8.37
N ASN A 496 -4.36 -3.73 -7.87
CA ASN A 496 -4.57 -3.46 -6.45
C ASN A 496 -5.71 -4.32 -5.85
N SER A 497 -6.87 -4.31 -6.51
CA SER A 497 -8.11 -4.91 -6.02
C SER A 497 -8.91 -5.63 -7.13
N PRO A 498 -8.40 -6.71 -7.73
CA PRO A 498 -9.15 -7.44 -8.77
C PRO A 498 -10.38 -8.13 -8.19
N LEU A 499 -11.56 -7.97 -8.81
CA LEU A 499 -12.83 -8.54 -8.31
C LEU A 499 -12.73 -10.06 -8.13
N THR A 500 -12.00 -10.77 -9.00
CA THR A 500 -11.77 -12.21 -8.86
C THR A 500 -11.17 -12.61 -7.52
N SER A 501 -10.20 -11.84 -7.01
CA SER A 501 -9.56 -12.13 -5.72
C SER A 501 -10.46 -11.70 -4.57
N GLN A 502 -11.22 -10.62 -4.72
CA GLN A 502 -12.23 -10.22 -3.74
C GLN A 502 -13.29 -11.29 -3.52
N LYS A 503 -13.78 -11.93 -4.60
CA LYS A 503 -14.72 -13.05 -4.52
C LYS A 503 -14.14 -14.21 -3.70
N GLN A 504 -12.88 -14.55 -3.92
CA GLN A 504 -12.20 -15.62 -3.16
C GLN A 504 -12.10 -15.29 -1.66
N THR A 505 -11.80 -14.04 -1.30
CA THR A 505 -11.77 -13.60 0.10
C THR A 505 -13.16 -13.70 0.73
N VAL A 506 -14.20 -13.24 0.06
CA VAL A 506 -15.59 -13.34 0.55
C VAL A 506 -16.01 -14.80 0.73
N GLU A 507 -15.75 -15.65 -0.26
CA GLU A 507 -16.03 -17.09 -0.17
C GLU A 507 -15.27 -17.78 0.97
N HIS A 508 -14.03 -17.37 1.23
CA HIS A 508 -13.25 -17.87 2.38
C HIS A 508 -13.88 -17.47 3.71
N MET A 509 -14.28 -16.20 3.84
CA MET A 509 -14.92 -15.66 5.04
C MET A 509 -16.27 -16.32 5.32
N LEU A 510 -17.09 -16.54 4.29
CA LEU A 510 -18.41 -17.19 4.42
C LEU A 510 -18.33 -18.67 4.85
N LYS A 511 -17.17 -19.31 4.69
CA LYS A 511 -16.93 -20.67 5.20
C LYS A 511 -16.58 -20.68 6.70
N LYS A 512 -16.31 -19.52 7.31
CA LYS A 512 -15.95 -19.42 8.72
C LYS A 512 -17.23 -19.40 9.59
N PRO A 513 -17.31 -20.24 10.63
CA PRO A 513 -18.47 -20.25 11.53
C PRO A 513 -18.76 -18.88 12.14
N GLY A 514 -20.02 -18.44 12.07
CA GLY A 514 -20.47 -17.16 12.64
C GLY A 514 -20.24 -15.93 11.75
N CYS A 515 -19.52 -16.04 10.64
CA CYS A 515 -19.32 -14.94 9.69
C CYS A 515 -20.43 -14.95 8.62
N THR A 516 -21.57 -14.36 8.94
CA THR A 516 -22.72 -14.28 8.03
C THR A 516 -22.56 -13.14 7.00
N PRO A 517 -23.16 -13.25 5.80
CA PRO A 517 -23.03 -12.24 4.75
C PRO A 517 -23.31 -10.79 5.22
N ASP A 518 -24.37 -10.61 6.02
CA ASP A 518 -24.82 -9.31 6.54
C ASP A 518 -23.81 -8.62 7.47
N LYS A 519 -22.82 -9.36 7.99
CA LYS A 519 -21.71 -8.82 8.79
C LYS A 519 -20.48 -8.45 7.96
N LEU A 520 -20.38 -8.94 6.73
CA LEU A 520 -19.19 -8.72 5.91
C LEU A 520 -19.37 -7.49 5.02
N ASN A 521 -18.46 -6.52 5.14
CA ASN A 521 -18.41 -5.37 4.24
C ASN A 521 -17.25 -5.54 3.24
N LEU A 522 -17.53 -5.36 1.95
CA LEU A 522 -16.52 -5.47 0.90
C LEU A 522 -15.69 -4.18 0.83
N GLY A 523 -14.38 -4.28 1.05
CA GLY A 523 -13.45 -3.16 0.93
C GLY A 523 -13.17 -2.78 -0.53
N MET A 524 -13.25 -1.49 -0.82
CA MET A 524 -13.00 -0.86 -2.10
C MET A 524 -11.95 0.25 -1.91
N GLY A 525 -10.91 0.23 -2.73
CA GLY A 525 -9.83 1.22 -2.66
C GLY A 525 -10.10 2.39 -3.59
N ALA A 526 -10.17 3.62 -3.09
CA ALA A 526 -10.17 4.84 -3.92
C ALA A 526 -8.74 5.21 -4.38
N TYR A 527 -7.93 4.21 -4.68
CA TYR A 527 -6.51 4.35 -5.01
C TYR A 527 -6.03 3.18 -5.86
N GLY A 528 -4.90 3.36 -6.51
CA GLY A 528 -4.18 2.34 -7.25
C GLY A 528 -2.79 2.07 -6.71
N ARG A 529 -2.28 0.87 -7.03
CA ARG A 529 -0.89 0.48 -6.78
C ARG A 529 -0.10 0.65 -8.07
N THR A 530 1.03 1.35 -7.99
CA THR A 530 1.88 1.65 -9.15
C THR A 530 3.04 0.67 -9.23
N HIS A 531 3.49 0.42 -10.46
CA HIS A 531 4.58 -0.47 -10.79
C HIS A 531 5.49 0.15 -11.86
N GLN A 532 6.76 -0.23 -11.82
CA GLN A 532 7.74 0.07 -12.84
C GLN A 532 7.97 -1.17 -13.71
N LEU A 533 7.46 -1.17 -14.93
CA LEU A 533 7.61 -2.27 -15.88
C LEU A 533 9.07 -2.42 -16.30
N ALA A 534 9.53 -3.68 -16.35
CA ALA A 534 10.87 -4.00 -16.86
C ALA A 534 10.95 -3.84 -18.39
N ASN A 535 9.83 -4.04 -19.09
CA ASN A 535 9.69 -3.81 -20.53
C ASN A 535 8.48 -2.90 -20.80
N PRO A 536 8.67 -1.67 -21.30
CA PRO A 536 7.57 -0.74 -21.63
C PRO A 536 6.56 -1.28 -22.65
N SER A 537 6.92 -2.31 -23.42
CA SER A 537 6.01 -2.94 -24.40
C SER A 537 5.16 -4.06 -23.81
N ALA A 538 5.49 -4.55 -22.61
CA ALA A 538 4.74 -5.58 -21.90
C ALA A 538 3.91 -4.89 -20.80
N THR A 539 2.67 -4.54 -21.12
CA THR A 539 1.83 -3.67 -20.29
C THR A 539 0.62 -4.38 -19.66
N ALA A 540 0.41 -5.65 -20.02
CA ALA A 540 -0.68 -6.46 -19.46
C ALA A 540 -0.47 -6.74 -17.97
N ILE A 541 -1.56 -7.03 -17.25
CA ILE A 541 -1.46 -7.60 -15.89
C ILE A 541 -0.63 -8.90 -15.95
N GLY A 542 0.29 -9.05 -14.99
CA GLY A 542 1.28 -10.12 -14.94
C GLY A 542 2.61 -9.79 -15.62
N SER A 543 2.74 -8.61 -16.25
CA SER A 543 4.00 -8.22 -16.90
C SER A 543 5.13 -8.02 -15.90
N PRO A 544 6.39 -8.38 -16.23
CA PRO A 544 7.50 -8.24 -15.30
C PRO A 544 7.77 -6.78 -14.89
N THR A 545 8.07 -6.58 -13.62
CA THR A 545 8.42 -5.27 -13.03
C THR A 545 9.84 -5.30 -12.49
N LEU A 546 10.37 -4.13 -12.15
CA LEU A 546 11.66 -4.00 -11.49
C LEU A 546 11.59 -4.28 -9.98
N GLY A 547 10.40 -4.50 -9.40
CA GLY A 547 10.19 -4.65 -7.95
C GLY A 547 10.55 -3.41 -7.11
N GLY A 548 10.79 -2.27 -7.76
CA GLY A 548 11.22 -1.01 -7.17
C GLY A 548 11.23 0.12 -8.19
N GLY A 549 11.34 1.37 -7.73
CA GLY A 549 11.28 2.55 -8.59
C GLY A 549 9.88 2.84 -9.14
N ALA A 550 8.84 2.31 -8.49
CA ALA A 550 7.46 2.66 -8.81
C ALA A 550 7.23 4.15 -8.55
N MET A 551 6.36 4.77 -9.34
CA MET A 551 6.15 6.20 -9.24
C MET A 551 5.28 6.56 -8.03
N ALA A 552 5.56 7.71 -7.44
CA ALA A 552 4.70 8.33 -6.44
C ALA A 552 3.66 9.24 -7.09
N GLY A 553 2.48 9.31 -6.49
CA GLY A 553 1.51 10.37 -6.79
C GLY A 553 2.02 11.76 -6.40
N ALA A 554 1.60 12.79 -7.13
CA ALA A 554 2.02 14.18 -6.90
C ALA A 554 1.55 14.77 -5.56
N TYR A 555 0.44 14.27 -5.02
CA TYR A 555 -0.17 14.70 -3.76
C TYR A 555 -0.02 13.65 -2.67
N THR A 556 -0.14 12.35 -3.02
CA THR A 556 0.02 11.26 -2.05
C THR A 556 1.48 11.07 -1.65
N GLY A 557 2.43 11.36 -2.55
CA GLY A 557 3.87 11.41 -2.24
C GLY A 557 4.51 10.06 -1.91
N GLU A 558 3.78 8.95 -2.05
CA GLU A 558 4.24 7.60 -1.71
C GLU A 558 4.55 6.79 -2.97
N SER A 559 5.79 6.29 -3.08
CA SER A 559 6.19 5.36 -4.16
C SER A 559 5.32 4.12 -4.14
N GLY A 560 4.82 3.70 -5.30
CA GLY A 560 3.96 2.51 -5.39
C GLY A 560 2.48 2.79 -5.16
N PHE A 561 2.08 4.05 -5.00
CA PHE A 561 0.73 4.44 -4.60
C PHE A 561 0.24 5.69 -5.33
N MET A 562 -1.04 5.70 -5.71
CA MET A 562 -1.73 6.85 -6.28
C MET A 562 -3.20 6.88 -5.86
N SER A 563 -3.71 8.04 -5.46
CA SER A 563 -5.14 8.32 -5.32
C SER A 563 -5.88 8.18 -6.65
N TYR A 564 -7.22 8.01 -6.60
CA TYR A 564 -8.04 7.97 -7.80
C TYR A 564 -7.94 9.27 -8.62
N TYR A 565 -7.96 10.43 -7.94
CA TYR A 565 -7.84 11.73 -8.61
C TYR A 565 -6.47 11.94 -9.28
N GLU A 566 -5.38 11.34 -8.76
CA GLU A 566 -4.07 11.33 -9.42
C GLU A 566 -4.07 10.46 -10.68
N VAL A 567 -4.72 9.29 -10.64
CA VAL A 567 -4.87 8.44 -11.82
C VAL A 567 -5.65 9.19 -12.90
N CYS A 568 -6.74 9.88 -12.55
CA CYS A 568 -7.49 10.71 -13.49
C CYS A 568 -6.64 11.80 -14.15
N GLN A 569 -5.74 12.45 -13.39
CA GLN A 569 -4.78 13.41 -13.95
C GLN A 569 -3.84 12.73 -14.96
N LYS A 570 -3.32 11.54 -14.64
CA LYS A 570 -2.46 10.78 -15.56
C LYS A 570 -3.17 10.41 -16.85
N LEU A 571 -4.45 10.03 -16.77
CA LEU A 571 -5.27 9.80 -17.96
C LEU A 571 -5.42 11.07 -18.82
N LYS A 572 -5.65 12.23 -18.20
CA LYS A 572 -5.69 13.53 -18.89
C LYS A 572 -4.33 13.91 -19.53
N GLU A 573 -3.21 13.50 -18.92
CA GLU A 573 -1.85 13.65 -19.45
C GLU A 573 -1.53 12.69 -20.62
N GLY A 574 -2.48 11.84 -21.04
CA GLY A 574 -2.33 10.96 -22.19
C GLY A 574 -1.89 9.53 -21.86
N TRP A 575 -1.99 9.11 -20.59
CA TRP A 575 -1.84 7.70 -20.24
C TRP A 575 -2.91 6.84 -20.92
N LYS A 576 -2.51 5.62 -21.30
CA LYS A 576 -3.43 4.65 -21.89
C LYS A 576 -4.16 3.89 -20.78
N LYS A 577 -5.50 3.93 -20.81
CA LYS A 577 -6.37 3.08 -19.99
C LYS A 577 -6.67 1.79 -20.75
N GLU A 578 -6.59 0.67 -20.06
CA GLU A 578 -7.04 -0.64 -20.53
C GLU A 578 -8.02 -1.25 -19.52
N TRP A 579 -8.85 -2.16 -20.01
CA TRP A 579 -9.79 -2.91 -19.17
C TRP A 579 -9.41 -4.39 -19.14
N SER A 580 -9.35 -4.97 -17.93
CA SER A 580 -9.19 -6.42 -17.77
C SER A 580 -10.55 -7.09 -17.65
N ASP A 581 -10.99 -7.77 -18.71
CA ASP A 581 -12.24 -8.53 -18.67
C ASP A 581 -12.19 -9.73 -17.72
N GLN A 582 -11.01 -10.30 -17.50
CA GLN A 582 -10.80 -11.39 -16.56
C GLN A 582 -10.96 -10.93 -15.11
N HIS A 583 -10.41 -9.77 -14.77
CA HIS A 583 -10.37 -9.28 -13.40
C HIS A 583 -11.46 -8.24 -13.08
N LYS A 584 -12.20 -7.77 -14.09
CA LYS A 584 -13.27 -6.76 -14.02
C LYS A 584 -12.81 -5.44 -13.40
N VAL A 585 -11.63 -4.99 -13.82
CA VAL A 585 -10.96 -3.80 -13.32
C VAL A 585 -10.13 -3.13 -14.40
N PRO A 586 -9.95 -1.79 -14.35
CA PRO A 586 -9.08 -1.09 -15.27
C PRO A 586 -7.61 -1.13 -14.82
N TYR A 587 -6.71 -0.79 -15.72
CA TYR A 587 -5.36 -0.37 -15.38
C TYR A 587 -4.92 0.70 -16.37
N ALA A 588 -3.90 1.48 -16.03
CA ALA A 588 -3.38 2.52 -16.89
C ALA A 588 -1.85 2.48 -16.94
N TYR A 589 -1.27 2.91 -18.06
CA TYR A 589 0.18 2.95 -18.22
C TYR A 589 0.64 4.05 -19.19
N SER A 590 1.90 4.46 -19.03
CA SER A 590 2.62 5.31 -19.97
C SER A 590 4.12 5.01 -19.90
N GLY A 591 4.69 4.58 -21.02
CA GLY A 591 6.05 4.06 -21.05
C GLY A 591 6.18 2.84 -20.14
N SER A 592 7.11 2.89 -19.19
CA SER A 592 7.31 1.86 -18.17
C SER A 592 6.51 2.07 -16.88
N ASN A 593 5.80 3.20 -16.74
CA ASN A 593 4.97 3.43 -15.57
C ASN A 593 3.61 2.74 -15.75
N TRP A 594 3.14 2.08 -14.70
CA TRP A 594 1.90 1.30 -14.72
C TRP A 594 1.14 1.47 -13.40
N VAL A 595 -0.19 1.50 -13.44
CA VAL A 595 -1.05 1.57 -12.26
C VAL A 595 -2.29 0.70 -12.42
N GLY A 596 -2.57 -0.13 -11.42
CA GLY A 596 -3.82 -0.88 -11.28
C GLY A 596 -4.69 -0.21 -10.22
N TYR A 597 -5.88 0.23 -10.61
CA TYR A 597 -6.76 1.11 -9.81
C TYR A 597 -8.23 0.77 -10.06
N ASP A 598 -9.13 1.27 -9.22
CA ASP A 598 -10.57 1.17 -9.44
C ASP A 598 -11.15 2.43 -10.06
N ASP A 599 -12.13 2.28 -10.95
CA ASP A 599 -12.94 3.36 -11.50
C ASP A 599 -14.44 3.12 -11.25
N THR A 600 -15.30 4.02 -11.72
CA THR A 600 -16.75 3.90 -11.53
C THR A 600 -17.33 2.61 -12.14
N GLU A 601 -16.74 2.08 -13.22
CA GLU A 601 -17.19 0.82 -13.84
C GLU A 601 -16.82 -0.39 -12.98
N SER A 602 -15.58 -0.48 -12.48
CA SER A 602 -15.19 -1.59 -11.59
C SER A 602 -15.88 -1.51 -10.24
N ILE A 603 -16.03 -0.32 -9.67
CA ILE A 603 -16.79 -0.10 -8.42
C ILE A 603 -18.25 -0.51 -8.59
N ALA A 604 -18.88 -0.21 -9.73
CA ALA A 604 -20.24 -0.65 -10.01
C ALA A 604 -20.37 -2.18 -9.96
N LEU A 605 -19.47 -2.91 -10.64
CA LEU A 605 -19.47 -4.37 -10.63
C LEU A 605 -19.23 -4.95 -9.24
N LYS A 606 -18.38 -4.31 -8.43
CA LYS A 606 -18.13 -4.71 -7.04
C LYS A 606 -19.34 -4.44 -6.15
N ALA A 607 -20.03 -3.33 -6.34
CA ALA A 607 -21.26 -3.00 -5.61
C ALA A 607 -22.43 -3.92 -6.01
N GLU A 608 -22.52 -4.32 -7.28
CA GLU A 608 -23.45 -5.36 -7.72
C GLU A 608 -23.16 -6.70 -7.03
N TYR A 609 -21.88 -7.07 -6.91
CA TYR A 609 -21.48 -8.28 -6.18
C TYR A 609 -21.83 -8.23 -4.68
N VAL A 610 -21.72 -7.05 -4.04
CA VAL A 610 -22.21 -6.82 -2.66
C VAL A 610 -23.71 -7.11 -2.54
N ASN A 611 -24.50 -6.77 -3.55
CA ASN A 611 -25.92 -7.10 -3.59
C ASN A 611 -26.17 -8.59 -3.87
N GLU A 612 -25.47 -9.15 -4.86
CA GLU A 612 -25.57 -10.56 -5.28
C GLU A 612 -25.33 -11.51 -4.11
N MET A 613 -24.28 -11.27 -3.32
CA MET A 613 -23.91 -12.10 -2.18
C MET A 613 -24.63 -11.72 -0.88
N ASN A 614 -25.55 -10.75 -0.94
CA ASN A 614 -26.23 -10.18 0.23
C ASN A 614 -25.27 -9.75 1.36
N LEU A 615 -24.13 -9.13 0.99
CA LEU A 615 -23.16 -8.63 1.95
C LEU A 615 -23.71 -7.45 2.75
N GLY A 616 -23.15 -7.21 3.93
CA GLY A 616 -23.53 -6.14 4.85
C GLY A 616 -23.36 -4.73 4.27
N GLY A 617 -22.46 -4.56 3.30
CA GLY A 617 -22.22 -3.26 2.68
C GLY A 617 -20.91 -3.15 1.90
N ALA A 618 -20.60 -1.91 1.54
CA ALA A 618 -19.32 -1.51 0.94
C ALA A 618 -18.52 -0.67 1.94
N MET A 619 -17.21 -0.90 1.99
CA MET A 619 -16.26 -0.13 2.79
C MET A 619 -15.25 0.55 1.87
N PHE A 620 -14.90 1.81 2.13
CA PHE A 620 -13.97 2.59 1.32
C PHE A 620 -12.72 3.00 2.08
N TRP A 621 -11.57 2.60 1.53
CA TRP A 621 -10.27 3.14 1.85
C TRP A 621 -9.78 4.00 0.68
N THR A 622 -9.89 5.32 0.71
CA THR A 622 -10.49 6.19 1.74
C THR A 622 -11.31 7.28 1.06
N MET A 623 -12.15 8.00 1.82
CA MET A 623 -12.94 9.10 1.23
C MET A 623 -12.08 10.25 0.71
N ASP A 624 -10.91 10.45 1.30
CA ASP A 624 -9.98 11.52 0.95
C ASP A 624 -9.13 11.21 -0.29
N LEU A 625 -9.22 9.99 -0.86
CA LEU A 625 -8.52 9.57 -2.07
C LEU A 625 -9.44 9.49 -3.30
N ASP A 626 -10.76 9.58 -3.12
CA ASP A 626 -11.73 9.76 -4.20
C ASP A 626 -11.66 11.20 -4.74
N ASP A 627 -12.28 11.51 -5.89
CA ASP A 627 -12.35 12.89 -6.41
C ASP A 627 -13.38 13.72 -5.62
N PHE A 628 -13.07 13.99 -4.35
CA PHE A 628 -13.95 14.66 -3.40
C PHE A 628 -14.31 16.11 -3.79
N ARG A 629 -13.46 16.76 -4.60
CA ARG A 629 -13.75 18.09 -5.17
C ARG A 629 -14.53 18.00 -6.49
N GLY A 630 -14.43 16.88 -7.20
CA GLY A 630 -15.07 16.66 -8.50
C GLY A 630 -14.41 17.40 -9.66
N GLU A 631 -13.13 17.74 -9.50
CA GLU A 631 -12.39 18.60 -10.42
C GLU A 631 -11.43 17.81 -11.32
N GLN A 632 -11.04 16.60 -10.89
CA GLN A 632 -9.93 15.86 -11.49
C GLN A 632 -10.39 14.79 -12.47
N CYS A 633 -11.54 14.16 -12.26
CA CYS A 633 -12.06 13.09 -13.10
C CYS A 633 -13.16 13.57 -14.06
N GLY A 634 -13.86 14.66 -13.73
CA GLY A 634 -14.98 15.16 -14.54
C GLY A 634 -16.28 14.36 -14.34
N GLU A 635 -16.37 13.62 -13.24
CA GLU A 635 -17.50 12.73 -12.89
C GLU A 635 -18.32 13.25 -11.69
N GLY A 636 -18.09 14.49 -11.27
CA GLY A 636 -18.71 15.07 -10.07
C GLY A 636 -17.95 14.71 -8.79
N LYS A 637 -18.49 15.13 -7.64
CA LYS A 637 -17.86 14.89 -6.32
C LYS A 637 -18.05 13.45 -5.88
N TYR A 638 -17.00 12.87 -5.31
CA TYR A 638 -17.00 11.50 -4.78
C TYR A 638 -17.57 10.45 -5.76
N PRO A 639 -17.06 10.39 -7.01
CA PRO A 639 -17.65 9.55 -8.04
C PRO A 639 -17.62 8.06 -7.69
N LEU A 640 -16.55 7.56 -7.07
CA LEU A 640 -16.46 6.14 -6.69
C LEU A 640 -17.44 5.82 -5.56
N ILE A 641 -17.44 6.62 -4.49
CA ILE A 641 -18.28 6.36 -3.32
C ILE A 641 -19.76 6.51 -3.66
N ASN A 642 -20.14 7.53 -4.45
CA ASN A 642 -21.52 7.70 -4.89
C ASN A 642 -21.98 6.54 -5.78
N THR A 643 -21.12 6.04 -6.67
CA THR A 643 -21.43 4.89 -7.52
C THR A 643 -21.75 3.66 -6.67
N ALA A 644 -20.89 3.33 -5.69
CA ALA A 644 -21.16 2.22 -4.79
C ALA A 644 -22.43 2.45 -3.97
N LYS A 645 -22.59 3.64 -3.36
CA LYS A 645 -23.74 4.03 -2.54
C LYS A 645 -25.06 3.84 -3.29
N ASP A 646 -25.14 4.31 -4.54
CA ASP A 646 -26.37 4.20 -5.31
C ASP A 646 -26.72 2.74 -5.61
N ILE A 647 -25.73 1.95 -6.06
CA ILE A 647 -25.94 0.54 -6.43
C ILE A 647 -26.27 -0.32 -5.21
N VAL A 648 -25.56 -0.19 -4.08
CA VAL A 648 -25.84 -0.98 -2.88
C VAL A 648 -27.21 -0.64 -2.27
N ASN A 649 -27.74 0.56 -2.54
CA ASN A 649 -29.08 0.98 -2.12
C ASN A 649 -30.17 0.72 -3.17
N GLY A 650 -29.87 -0.08 -4.20
CA GLY A 650 -30.84 -0.51 -5.21
C GLY A 650 -31.26 0.59 -6.20
N LYS A 651 -30.53 1.72 -6.24
CA LYS A 651 -30.64 2.66 -7.35
C LYS A 651 -29.81 2.08 -8.49
N GLY A 652 -30.44 1.82 -9.64
CA GLY A 652 -29.72 1.41 -10.84
C GLY A 652 -28.62 2.42 -11.20
N PRO A 653 -27.59 2.02 -11.98
CA PRO A 653 -26.45 2.89 -12.27
C PRO A 653 -26.91 4.26 -12.80
N SER A 654 -26.64 5.31 -12.03
CA SER A 654 -26.99 6.68 -12.38
C SER A 654 -26.10 7.16 -13.53
N THR A 655 -26.73 7.46 -14.67
CA THR A 655 -26.18 8.14 -15.85
C THR A 655 -24.95 7.51 -16.52
N LYS A 656 -25.19 6.68 -17.54
CA LYS A 656 -24.21 6.46 -18.63
C LYS A 656 -24.18 7.72 -19.53
N PRO A 657 -23.02 8.35 -19.77
CA PRO A 657 -22.87 9.22 -20.94
C PRO A 657 -23.06 8.38 -22.23
N PRO A 658 -23.52 8.98 -23.35
CA PRO A 658 -23.74 8.22 -24.58
C PRO A 658 -22.41 7.67 -25.12
N ILE A 659 -22.21 6.37 -25.01
CA ILE A 659 -21.15 5.67 -25.76
C ILE A 659 -21.63 5.61 -27.21
N THR A 660 -21.11 6.51 -28.04
CA THR A 660 -21.23 6.43 -29.50
C THR A 660 -20.46 5.21 -29.98
N ARG A 661 -21.13 4.06 -30.02
CA ARG A 661 -20.60 2.82 -30.56
C ARG A 661 -20.76 2.87 -32.09
N THR A 662 -19.79 3.48 -32.79
CA THR A 662 -19.70 3.35 -34.25
C THR A 662 -19.50 1.88 -34.60
N THR A 663 -20.54 1.29 -35.16
CA THR A 663 -20.51 -0.04 -35.75
C THR A 663 -19.93 0.07 -37.16
N PRO A 664 -18.80 -0.58 -37.50
CA PRO A 664 -18.42 -0.76 -38.88
C PRO A 664 -19.26 -1.90 -39.47
N THR A 665 -20.07 -1.56 -40.47
CA THR A 665 -20.82 -2.51 -41.29
C THR A 665 -19.85 -3.46 -42.00
N MET A 666 -20.02 -4.77 -41.77
CA MET A 666 -19.34 -5.80 -42.55
C MET A 666 -19.97 -5.89 -43.94
N THR A 667 -19.20 -5.58 -44.97
CA THR A 667 -19.44 -6.05 -46.34
C THR A 667 -18.56 -7.27 -46.60
N THR A 668 -19.23 -8.37 -46.91
CA THR A 668 -18.70 -9.67 -47.30
C THR A 668 -18.02 -9.61 -48.67
N HIS A 669 -16.70 -9.83 -48.71
CA HIS A 669 -16.06 -10.40 -49.90
C HIS A 669 -15.07 -11.48 -49.47
N THR A 670 -15.48 -12.70 -49.80
CA THR A 670 -14.77 -13.97 -49.65
C THR A 670 -13.69 -14.09 -50.71
N THR A 671 -12.43 -14.25 -50.31
CA THR A 671 -11.41 -14.93 -51.11
C THR A 671 -10.52 -15.74 -50.19
N TYR A 672 -10.58 -17.06 -50.37
CA TYR A 672 -9.79 -18.06 -49.68
C TYR A 672 -8.34 -18.03 -50.19
N THR A 673 -7.39 -17.86 -49.29
CA THR A 673 -6.00 -18.27 -49.51
C THR A 673 -5.51 -19.00 -48.27
N THR A 674 -5.27 -20.29 -48.41
CA THR A 674 -4.76 -21.20 -47.38
C THR A 674 -3.26 -21.02 -47.18
N THR A 675 -2.84 -20.65 -45.96
CA THR A 675 -1.48 -20.86 -45.45
C THR A 675 -1.52 -21.24 -43.96
N PRO A 676 -0.63 -22.15 -43.47
CA PRO A 676 -0.77 -22.80 -42.16
C PRO A 676 -0.38 -21.89 -40.98
N LYS A 677 -1.06 -22.06 -39.85
CA LYS A 677 -0.69 -21.51 -38.52
C LYS A 677 0.74 -21.94 -38.14
N PRO A 678 1.62 -21.04 -37.65
CA PRO A 678 2.73 -21.41 -36.80
C PRO A 678 2.23 -21.64 -35.38
N ASP A 679 2.59 -22.80 -34.85
CA ASP A 679 2.40 -23.27 -33.48
C ASP A 679 3.09 -22.34 -32.48
N GLN A 680 2.37 -21.90 -31.44
CA GLN A 680 2.91 -21.10 -30.35
C GLN A 680 3.60 -22.04 -29.37
N THR A 681 4.92 -22.15 -29.46
CA THR A 681 5.75 -22.74 -28.40
C THR A 681 6.34 -21.65 -27.51
N ASP A 682 6.02 -21.79 -26.23
CA ASP A 682 6.46 -21.02 -25.09
C ASP A 682 8.00 -21.06 -24.95
N THR A 683 8.70 -19.97 -25.28
CA THR A 683 10.16 -19.89 -25.12
C THR A 683 10.50 -19.42 -23.71
N ALA A 684 10.84 -20.36 -22.83
CA ALA A 684 11.49 -20.09 -21.55
C ALA A 684 12.83 -19.36 -21.75
N ALA A 685 12.97 -18.17 -21.17
CA ALA A 685 14.20 -17.39 -21.20
C ALA A 685 15.32 -18.07 -20.40
N VAL A 686 16.45 -18.35 -21.05
CA VAL A 686 17.66 -18.93 -20.42
C VAL A 686 18.47 -17.81 -19.76
N TYR A 687 18.59 -17.81 -18.43
CA TYR A 687 19.46 -16.91 -17.66
C TYR A 687 20.76 -17.60 -17.26
N CYS A 688 21.91 -16.90 -17.31
CA CYS A 688 23.16 -17.38 -16.73
C CYS A 688 23.03 -17.44 -15.21
N LEU A 689 23.10 -18.62 -14.61
CA LEU A 689 23.11 -18.81 -13.16
C LEU A 689 24.51 -19.24 -12.69
N TYR A 690 25.16 -18.36 -11.92
CA TYR A 690 26.36 -18.56 -11.09
C TYR A 690 27.34 -19.68 -11.53
N SER A 691 28.08 -19.43 -12.61
CA SER A 691 29.33 -20.15 -12.91
C SER A 691 30.53 -19.21 -12.77
N LYS A 692 31.65 -19.70 -12.19
CA LYS A 692 32.94 -18.98 -12.15
C LYS A 692 33.71 -19.05 -13.48
N GLU A 693 33.22 -19.84 -14.43
CA GLU A 693 33.83 -20.07 -15.73
C GLU A 693 32.86 -19.78 -16.88
N LYS A 694 33.41 -19.51 -18.06
CA LYS A 694 32.67 -19.30 -19.32
C LYS A 694 31.89 -20.58 -19.69
N GLN A 695 30.57 -20.45 -19.82
CA GLN A 695 29.66 -21.57 -20.13
C GLN A 695 28.91 -21.29 -21.45
N ILE A 696 28.67 -22.34 -22.23
CA ILE A 696 27.97 -22.27 -23.53
C ILE A 696 26.79 -23.25 -23.52
N TYR A 697 25.62 -22.78 -23.94
CA TYR A 697 24.35 -23.51 -23.93
C TYR A 697 23.74 -23.54 -25.34
N ALA A 698 23.16 -24.66 -25.74
CA ALA A 698 22.36 -24.72 -26.97
C ALA A 698 21.13 -23.79 -26.87
N ASN A 699 20.77 -23.12 -27.97
CA ASN A 699 19.52 -22.39 -28.05
C ASN A 699 18.35 -23.38 -28.15
N VAL A 700 17.24 -23.07 -27.49
CA VAL A 700 16.04 -23.91 -27.42
C VAL A 700 15.13 -23.72 -28.65
N SER A 701 15.49 -22.84 -29.59
CA SER A 701 14.81 -22.71 -30.88
C SER A 701 15.16 -23.85 -31.84
N ASN A 702 14.19 -24.29 -32.63
CA ASN A 702 14.26 -25.36 -33.63
C ASN A 702 15.29 -25.16 -34.77
N ASP A 703 16.16 -24.15 -34.72
CA ASP A 703 17.06 -23.79 -35.81
C ASP A 703 18.44 -24.45 -35.72
N CYS A 704 18.83 -25.02 -34.56
CA CYS A 704 20.11 -25.70 -34.23
C CYS A 704 21.41 -25.00 -34.74
N GLN A 705 21.28 -23.75 -35.23
CA GLN A 705 22.32 -22.86 -35.77
C GLN A 705 22.71 -21.76 -34.78
N SER A 706 22.04 -21.67 -33.64
CA SER A 706 22.28 -20.64 -32.64
C SER A 706 22.54 -21.25 -31.26
N TYR A 707 23.36 -20.56 -30.46
CA TYR A 707 23.73 -20.96 -29.11
C TYR A 707 23.92 -19.73 -28.21
N TYR A 708 23.75 -19.89 -26.90
CA TYR A 708 23.99 -18.84 -25.92
C TYR A 708 25.36 -19.01 -25.26
N GLU A 709 26.06 -17.91 -25.06
CA GLU A 709 27.34 -17.84 -24.39
C GLU A 709 27.22 -16.92 -23.17
N CYS A 710 27.58 -17.43 -21.99
CA CYS A 710 27.65 -16.64 -20.77
C CYS A 710 29.05 -16.03 -20.64
N LEU A 711 29.12 -14.70 -20.65
CA LEU A 711 30.36 -13.94 -20.51
C LEU A 711 30.38 -13.21 -19.16
N ILE A 712 31.57 -13.13 -18.57
CA ILE A 712 31.83 -12.30 -17.38
C ILE A 712 32.50 -11.02 -17.88
N THR A 713 31.87 -9.89 -17.62
CA THR A 713 32.46 -8.57 -17.92
C THR A 713 33.63 -8.27 -16.98
N PRO A 714 34.56 -7.36 -17.32
CA PRO A 714 35.66 -6.98 -16.43
C PRO A 714 35.21 -6.42 -15.07
N SER A 715 33.97 -5.94 -14.97
CA SER A 715 33.32 -5.48 -13.73
C SER A 715 32.64 -6.60 -12.93
N GLY A 716 32.78 -7.87 -13.34
CA GLY A 716 32.24 -9.04 -12.64
C GLY A 716 30.76 -9.34 -12.92
N LYS A 717 30.09 -8.54 -13.76
CA LYS A 717 28.69 -8.78 -14.15
C LYS A 717 28.61 -9.87 -15.22
N GLN A 718 27.77 -10.89 -14.99
CA GLN A 718 27.46 -11.93 -15.97
C GLN A 718 26.44 -11.42 -16.99
N ILE A 719 26.73 -11.66 -18.27
CA ILE A 719 25.84 -11.31 -19.38
C ILE A 719 25.66 -12.53 -20.30
N THR A 720 24.44 -12.72 -20.81
CA THR A 720 24.11 -13.76 -21.79
C THR A 720 24.17 -13.16 -23.19
N VAL A 721 24.95 -13.77 -24.08
CA VAL A 721 25.08 -13.33 -25.48
C VAL A 721 24.65 -14.46 -26.41
N SER A 722 23.70 -14.19 -27.31
CA SER A 722 23.32 -15.14 -28.37
C SER A 722 24.32 -15.08 -29.52
N ARG A 723 24.76 -16.24 -30.04
CA ARG A 723 25.66 -16.38 -31.18
C ARG A 723 25.11 -17.38 -32.19
N LYS A 724 25.56 -17.26 -33.44
CA LYS A 724 25.22 -18.18 -34.54
C LYS A 724 26.46 -18.92 -35.05
N CYS A 725 26.30 -20.19 -35.38
CA CYS A 725 27.33 -20.98 -36.04
C CYS A 725 27.53 -20.52 -37.50
N PRO A 726 28.77 -20.50 -38.01
CA PRO A 726 29.04 -20.22 -39.42
C PRO A 726 28.42 -21.31 -40.32
N THR A 727 27.67 -20.93 -41.35
CA THR A 727 27.07 -21.89 -42.30
C THR A 727 28.18 -22.62 -43.09
N PRO A 728 28.17 -23.97 -43.21
CA PRO A 728 27.10 -24.93 -42.92
C PRO A 728 27.27 -25.74 -41.61
N LEU A 729 27.79 -25.14 -40.53
CA LEU A 729 28.03 -25.82 -39.26
C LEU A 729 26.82 -25.72 -38.31
N ILE A 730 26.61 -26.77 -37.51
CA ILE A 730 25.51 -26.90 -36.54
C ILE A 730 26.10 -27.00 -35.13
N TYR A 731 25.45 -26.39 -34.12
CA TYR A 731 25.96 -26.41 -32.75
C TYR A 731 25.71 -27.76 -32.07
N SER A 732 26.77 -28.39 -31.55
CA SER A 732 26.67 -29.63 -30.76
C SER A 732 26.70 -29.30 -29.27
N GLU A 733 25.63 -29.65 -28.55
CA GLU A 733 25.55 -29.47 -27.09
C GLU A 733 26.50 -30.40 -26.33
N ASP A 734 26.73 -31.62 -26.83
CA ASP A 734 27.66 -32.59 -26.24
C ASP A 734 29.12 -32.16 -26.34
N LYS A 735 29.49 -31.48 -27.44
CA LYS A 735 30.87 -31.02 -27.69
C LYS A 735 31.08 -29.53 -27.45
N LYS A 736 30.02 -28.79 -27.12
CA LYS A 736 30.01 -27.35 -26.85
C LYS A 736 30.64 -26.50 -27.97
N ARG A 737 30.48 -26.91 -29.24
CA ARG A 737 31.07 -26.24 -30.42
C ARG A 737 30.28 -26.49 -31.72
N CYS A 738 30.49 -25.65 -32.73
CA CYS A 738 29.91 -25.82 -34.07
C CYS A 738 30.65 -26.91 -34.88
N MET A 739 29.93 -27.85 -35.48
CA MET A 739 30.49 -29.00 -36.21
C MET A 739 29.76 -29.26 -37.54
N LYS A 740 30.39 -30.01 -38.45
CA LYS A 740 29.80 -30.40 -39.74
C LYS A 740 28.84 -31.56 -39.55
N GLU A 741 27.68 -31.51 -40.21
CA GLU A 741 26.60 -32.50 -40.10
C GLU A 741 27.05 -33.95 -40.38
N LYS A 742 28.00 -34.17 -41.29
CA LYS A 742 28.52 -35.51 -41.63
C LYS A 742 29.40 -36.16 -40.55
N GLU A 743 29.88 -35.40 -39.56
CA GLU A 743 30.68 -35.92 -38.44
C GLU A 743 29.81 -36.33 -37.23
N LEU A 744 28.49 -36.16 -37.33
CA LEU A 744 27.50 -36.45 -36.27
C LEU A 744 26.80 -37.81 -36.44
N SER A 745 27.21 -38.64 -37.41
CA SER A 745 26.48 -39.86 -37.83
C SER A 745 26.41 -41.00 -36.80
N ASP A 746 27.18 -40.94 -35.71
CA ASP A 746 27.13 -41.94 -34.62
C ASP A 746 26.42 -41.44 -33.35
N VAL A 747 25.84 -40.24 -33.38
CA VAL A 747 25.12 -39.66 -32.23
C VAL A 747 23.74 -39.20 -32.69
N GLN A 748 22.68 -39.78 -32.12
CA GLN A 748 21.31 -39.33 -32.35
C GLN A 748 21.22 -37.81 -32.10
N ILE A 749 20.92 -37.05 -33.16
CA ILE A 749 20.62 -35.64 -33.05
C ILE A 749 19.34 -35.50 -32.22
N LYS A 750 19.49 -35.16 -30.94
CA LYS A 750 18.42 -34.62 -30.10
C LYS A 750 18.71 -33.14 -29.91
N CYS A 751 18.13 -32.28 -30.75
CA CYS A 751 17.98 -30.88 -30.34
C CYS A 751 17.12 -30.94 -29.04
N SER A 752 17.72 -30.51 -27.92
CA SER A 752 17.25 -30.85 -26.58
C SER A 752 15.85 -30.28 -26.30
N THR A 753 14.87 -31.16 -26.11
CA THR A 753 13.55 -30.83 -25.51
C THR A 753 13.50 -31.14 -24.01
N LYS A 754 14.65 -31.40 -23.37
CA LYS A 754 14.70 -31.72 -21.94
C LYS A 754 15.68 -30.79 -21.23
N LEU A 755 15.13 -29.79 -20.55
CA LEU A 755 15.79 -29.09 -19.47
C LEU A 755 16.20 -30.13 -18.41
N ARG A 756 17.50 -30.40 -18.28
CA ARG A 756 18.09 -30.86 -17.01
C ARG A 756 18.77 -29.65 -16.39
N ILE A 757 18.08 -28.97 -15.50
CA ILE A 757 18.73 -28.03 -14.58
C ILE A 757 19.27 -28.86 -13.40
N PRO A 758 20.56 -28.78 -13.05
CA PRO A 758 21.05 -29.28 -11.78
C PRO A 758 20.42 -28.42 -10.67
N ALA A 759 19.68 -29.05 -9.76
CA ALA A 759 19.08 -28.37 -8.62
C ALA A 759 20.17 -27.65 -7.80
N ALA A 760 20.15 -26.33 -7.79
CA ALA A 760 20.81 -25.52 -6.76
C ALA A 760 19.91 -25.50 -5.51
N PRO A 761 20.50 -25.41 -4.30
CA PRO A 761 19.75 -25.41 -3.05
C PRO A 761 18.99 -24.10 -2.91
N ILE A 762 17.65 -24.18 -2.90
CA ILE A 762 16.78 -23.07 -2.52
C ILE A 762 16.84 -22.96 -0.99
N ALA A 763 17.19 -21.77 -0.51
CA ALA A 763 17.05 -21.42 0.90
C ALA A 763 15.55 -21.34 1.26
N SER A 764 15.21 -21.93 2.41
CA SER A 764 13.88 -22.01 3.05
C SER A 764 12.90 -23.05 2.50
N THR A 765 13.11 -24.33 2.84
CA THR A 765 12.00 -25.27 3.02
C THR A 765 11.75 -25.44 4.51
N ASN A 766 10.55 -25.06 4.95
CA ASN A 766 10.01 -25.19 6.31
C ASN A 766 9.89 -26.66 6.73
N CYS A 767 11.01 -27.29 7.12
CA CYS A 767 11.02 -28.61 7.75
C CYS A 767 11.06 -28.43 9.27
N TRP A 768 9.89 -28.42 9.90
CA TRP A 768 9.74 -28.24 11.35
C TRP A 768 9.80 -29.59 12.10
N ASP A 769 9.50 -30.69 11.41
CA ASP A 769 9.56 -32.06 11.93
C ASP A 769 10.47 -32.94 11.05
N PRO A 770 11.54 -33.57 11.59
CA PRO A 770 12.43 -34.46 10.85
C PRO A 770 11.77 -35.70 10.25
N SER A 771 10.55 -36.07 10.66
CA SER A 771 9.83 -37.26 10.17
C SER A 771 8.77 -36.97 9.09
N SER A 772 8.71 -35.70 8.65
CA SER A 772 7.70 -35.17 7.74
C SER A 772 8.20 -35.05 6.29
N PHE A 773 7.26 -34.89 5.36
CA PHE A 773 7.53 -34.52 3.97
C PHE A 773 6.91 -33.14 3.72
N VAL A 774 7.47 -32.36 2.80
CA VAL A 774 6.92 -31.06 2.40
C VAL A 774 6.88 -31.01 0.88
N SER A 775 5.73 -30.77 0.27
CA SER A 775 5.62 -30.63 -1.18
C SER A 775 5.52 -29.17 -1.60
N ASP A 776 5.91 -28.86 -2.84
CA ASP A 776 5.63 -27.56 -3.42
C ASP A 776 4.15 -27.36 -3.79
N SER A 777 3.79 -26.14 -4.18
CA SER A 777 2.41 -25.75 -4.51
C SER A 777 1.78 -26.54 -5.66
N MET A 778 2.60 -27.25 -6.46
CA MET A 778 2.12 -28.13 -7.53
C MET A 778 2.16 -29.62 -7.15
N CYS A 779 2.55 -29.96 -5.91
CA CYS A 779 2.97 -31.27 -5.41
C CYS A 779 3.82 -32.09 -6.37
N ARG A 780 4.57 -31.42 -7.26
CA ARG A 780 5.40 -32.09 -8.26
C ARG A 780 6.74 -32.47 -7.64
N PHE A 781 7.21 -31.63 -6.73
CA PHE A 781 8.41 -31.91 -5.98
C PHE A 781 8.07 -32.00 -4.49
N PHE A 782 8.75 -32.89 -3.80
CA PHE A 782 8.62 -33.05 -2.36
C PHE A 782 9.99 -33.17 -1.71
N THR A 783 10.11 -32.63 -0.51
CA THR A 783 11.30 -32.69 0.32
C THR A 783 11.03 -33.67 1.45
N ASP A 784 11.89 -34.68 1.58
CA ASP A 784 11.96 -35.50 2.78
C ASP A 784 12.74 -34.72 3.84
N CYS A 785 12.08 -34.35 4.94
CA CYS A 785 12.70 -33.53 5.98
C CYS A 785 13.73 -34.30 6.82
N SER A 786 13.74 -35.63 6.77
CA SER A 786 14.76 -36.45 7.46
C SER A 786 16.12 -36.36 6.75
N SER A 787 16.08 -36.42 5.42
CA SER A 787 17.27 -36.41 4.55
C SER A 787 17.56 -35.03 3.95
N LYS A 788 16.67 -34.05 4.16
CA LYS A 788 16.67 -32.70 3.55
C LYS A 788 16.84 -32.75 2.02
N SER A 789 16.39 -33.84 1.41
CA SER A 789 16.57 -34.12 0.00
C SER A 789 15.25 -33.89 -0.73
N ARG A 790 15.31 -33.15 -1.84
CA ARG A 790 14.15 -32.87 -2.70
C ARG A 790 14.09 -33.90 -3.83
N TYR A 791 12.91 -34.45 -4.03
CA TYR A 791 12.58 -35.46 -5.03
C TYR A 791 11.48 -34.94 -5.96
N GLU A 792 11.44 -35.43 -7.19
CA GLU A 792 10.40 -35.11 -8.18
C GLU A 792 9.55 -36.35 -8.45
N CYS A 793 8.23 -36.20 -8.46
CA CYS A 793 7.33 -37.26 -8.89
C CYS A 793 7.35 -37.44 -10.42
N PRO A 794 7.14 -38.66 -10.95
CA PRO A 794 6.93 -38.89 -12.38
C PRO A 794 5.90 -37.93 -12.99
N SER A 795 6.09 -37.57 -14.27
CA SER A 795 5.35 -36.48 -14.94
C SER A 795 3.82 -36.58 -14.91
N ASP A 796 3.27 -37.77 -14.70
CA ASP A 796 1.86 -38.14 -14.61
C ASP A 796 1.34 -38.35 -13.18
N SER A 797 2.15 -38.04 -12.17
CA SER A 797 1.85 -38.23 -10.75
C SER A 797 2.14 -36.99 -9.90
N SER A 798 1.52 -36.93 -8.72
CA SER A 798 1.71 -35.89 -7.71
C SER A 798 2.00 -36.54 -6.35
N PHE A 799 2.81 -35.87 -5.53
CA PHE A 799 3.14 -36.38 -4.19
C PHE A 799 1.96 -36.18 -3.24
N ALA A 800 1.38 -37.28 -2.76
CA ALA A 800 0.32 -37.24 -1.76
C ALA A 800 0.95 -37.21 -0.36
N LEU A 801 0.87 -36.06 0.32
CA LEU A 801 1.47 -35.88 1.64
C LEU A 801 0.92 -36.86 2.69
N SER A 802 -0.38 -37.15 2.63
CA SER A 802 -1.05 -38.11 3.51
C SER A 802 -0.59 -39.56 3.32
N LEU A 803 -0.16 -39.92 2.11
CA LEU A 803 0.26 -41.28 1.74
C LEU A 803 1.78 -41.44 1.67
N LYS A 804 2.53 -40.34 1.79
CA LYS A 804 4.00 -40.28 1.72
C LYS A 804 4.57 -40.93 0.44
N ARG A 805 3.86 -40.82 -0.70
CA ARG A 805 4.27 -41.38 -2.00
C ARG A 805 3.66 -40.61 -3.18
N CYS A 806 4.27 -40.75 -4.36
CA CYS A 806 3.70 -40.27 -5.61
C CYS A 806 2.51 -41.14 -6.03
N VAL A 807 1.39 -40.53 -6.37
CA VAL A 807 0.18 -41.19 -6.89
C VAL A 807 -0.33 -40.46 -8.14
N PRO A 808 -1.13 -41.08 -9.01
CA PRO A 808 -1.68 -40.41 -10.19
C PRO A 808 -2.39 -39.10 -9.83
N LYS A 809 -2.21 -38.06 -10.66
CA LYS A 809 -2.63 -36.66 -10.37
C LYS A 809 -4.11 -36.50 -9.97
N GLU A 810 -4.97 -37.37 -10.51
CA GLU A 810 -6.40 -37.41 -10.22
C GLU A 810 -6.76 -37.70 -8.74
N ASN A 811 -5.79 -38.14 -7.94
CA ASN A 811 -6.00 -38.52 -6.53
C ASN A 811 -5.34 -37.57 -5.51
N VAL A 812 -4.81 -36.40 -5.92
CA VAL A 812 -4.13 -35.46 -5.01
C VAL A 812 -4.65 -34.04 -5.19
N GLN A 813 -5.20 -33.45 -4.13
CA GLN A 813 -5.46 -32.01 -4.08
C GLN A 813 -4.20 -31.30 -3.58
N CYS A 814 -3.54 -30.58 -4.49
CA CYS A 814 -2.42 -29.71 -4.16
C CYS A 814 -2.95 -28.33 -3.73
N TRP A 815 -2.59 -27.93 -2.52
CA TRP A 815 -2.99 -26.65 -1.94
C TRP A 815 -2.13 -25.52 -2.52
N TYR A 816 -2.77 -24.43 -2.91
CA TYR A 816 -2.14 -23.18 -3.35
C TYR A 816 -1.92 -22.25 -2.17
#